data_AF-A0A089LA72-F1
#
_entry.id   AF-A0A089LA72-F1
#
_cell.length_a   1.000
_cell.length_b   1.000
_cell.length_c   1.000
_cell.angle_alpha   90.00
_cell.angle_beta   90.00
_cell.angle_gamma   90.00
#
_symmetry.space_group_name_H-M   'P 1'
#
loop_
_entity.id
_entity.type
_entity.pdbx_description
1 polymer ?
#
loop_
_entity_poly.entity_id
_entity_poly.type
_entity_poly.pdbx_seq_one_letter_code
_entity_poly.pdbx_strand_id
1 'polypeptide(L)'
;MTRTSKRGRLPILGIVAFLLFSLISGASGPVASAAGTTYYVDSAQGSDSSSGTSEAAAWKTLGKVNSVTFSPGDRILLKAGSVWTNQYLDLQGSGFEGNPITVDRYGSGAKPLIDFGNTAVGGEGFGVRLRNVSYWEISNLEITSGPQPTDMRRNGVLVVGEGAGAGNFRHIYIRNLDIHDIFGTDRRTGGINIHARGANTATESTWDDVLIENNTVINVADTGIQTMTDAFFNSAWTHKFDAFSNVVIRGNVVEKIHRDGILVRAGAAPLIEYNKTESIGEACDVNTSIVNYLEDITVVAAQWAYYTKGAIFQYNEASDTRMLGGDGQPWDFDIEVHDSIYQYNYSYNNEGGTLLVMNNTNNNIFRYNISQNDKDANGVFHLVNGGGNLYVYNNIIYRSGTQNKALTHASNTGMVYYTNNIFYNAASGQYTNSPRMTYDHNSFYGLNSGVPSDPNKITGNPGFFSPGTATGLASADGYKLAQTSPLINAGAVVAGNGGLDYFGNPLYNGVPDIGVFEFQGTITPPVTLFQDDFEDNNYSGWTTSGGAWSVEDDGTKALTQTSMSGEALAYTGDASWTNYTYSAKVKLLNAFGNAGLLFRYADASNYYMFRLNDSGDKAELYKKTAGTLTMVSSANVAVTPGQWTELKVTVSGSTVTAFAGGTQLIQWADTAVQPAGGKIGIRMHSSTARIDDVKVTE
;
A
#
# COMPACT_ATOMS: atom_id res chain seq x y z
N MET A 1 -74.44 -36.17 30.94
CA MET A 1 -74.09 -36.01 32.37
C MET A 1 -73.31 -34.70 32.55
N THR A 2 -73.37 -34.08 33.73
CA THR A 2 -72.46 -32.99 34.26
C THR A 2 -72.12 -31.81 33.32
N ARG A 3 -72.59 -30.57 33.54
CA ARG A 3 -72.17 -29.56 34.58
C ARG A 3 -70.64 -29.36 34.61
N THR A 4 -70.03 -28.15 34.68
CA THR A 4 -70.42 -26.71 34.77
C THR A 4 -69.14 -25.85 34.67
N SER A 5 -69.07 -24.53 34.38
CA SER A 5 -69.99 -23.52 33.77
C SER A 5 -69.36 -22.10 33.72
N LYS A 6 -69.85 -21.20 32.84
CA LYS A 6 -69.81 -19.70 32.93
C LYS A 6 -68.42 -19.01 32.69
N ARG A 7 -68.29 -17.78 32.15
CA ARG A 7 -69.26 -16.74 31.69
C ARG A 7 -68.59 -15.65 30.81
N GLY A 8 -69.30 -15.18 29.77
CA GLY A 8 -69.38 -13.75 29.33
C GLY A 8 -68.21 -13.17 28.51
N ARG A 9 -68.41 -12.22 27.58
CA ARG A 9 -69.55 -11.32 27.28
C ARG A 9 -69.91 -11.25 25.77
N LEU A 10 -70.94 -10.45 25.45
CA LEU A 10 -71.74 -10.42 24.21
C LEU A 10 -71.25 -9.33 23.18
N PRO A 11 -71.92 -9.03 22.04
CA PRO A 11 -71.27 -8.83 20.73
C PRO A 11 -71.58 -7.44 20.12
N ILE A 12 -71.47 -7.30 18.78
CA ILE A 12 -72.38 -6.58 17.81
C ILE A 12 -71.55 -6.36 16.52
N LEU A 13 -71.77 -7.15 15.47
CA LEU A 13 -72.75 -6.97 14.38
C LEU A 13 -72.32 -5.90 13.36
N GLY A 14 -71.79 -6.35 12.22
CA GLY A 14 -71.59 -5.50 11.03
C GLY A 14 -72.72 -5.72 10.01
N ILE A 15 -73.16 -4.64 9.36
CA ILE A 15 -74.03 -4.67 8.18
C ILE A 15 -73.58 -3.59 7.17
N VAL A 16 -73.17 -4.07 6.00
CA VAL A 16 -73.36 -3.50 4.63
C VAL A 16 -73.16 -1.99 4.39
N ALA A 17 -72.22 -1.66 3.50
CA ALA A 17 -72.37 -0.59 2.54
C ALA A 17 -71.66 -0.95 1.21
N PHE A 18 -72.42 -0.98 0.12
CA PHE A 18 -71.94 -1.13 -1.26
C PHE A 18 -72.46 0.10 -2.01
N LEU A 19 -71.58 0.98 -2.52
CA LEU A 19 -71.80 2.02 -3.55
C LEU A 19 -70.81 3.19 -3.38
N LEU A 20 -69.83 3.30 -4.28
CA LEU A 20 -69.73 4.41 -5.26
C LEU A 20 -68.39 4.34 -6.02
N PHE A 21 -68.49 4.14 -7.32
CA PHE A 21 -67.38 4.08 -8.26
C PHE A 21 -67.45 5.33 -9.14
N SER A 22 -66.65 6.37 -8.85
CA SER A 22 -66.32 7.48 -9.78
C SER A 22 -65.52 8.57 -9.05
N LEU A 23 -64.62 9.26 -9.79
CA LEU A 23 -63.80 10.42 -9.34
C LEU A 23 -62.75 10.02 -8.27
N ILE A 24 -61.46 9.82 -8.57
CA ILE A 24 -60.53 10.68 -9.30
C ILE A 24 -59.42 9.78 -9.89
N SER A 25 -59.42 9.57 -11.21
CA SER A 25 -58.24 9.07 -11.93
C SER A 25 -57.41 10.26 -12.43
N GLY A 26 -56.94 11.07 -11.48
CA GLY A 26 -55.95 12.10 -11.71
C GLY A 26 -54.58 11.46 -11.90
N ALA A 27 -54.40 10.73 -13.00
CA ALA A 27 -53.09 10.28 -13.42
C ALA A 27 -52.28 11.55 -13.77
N SER A 28 -51.44 11.98 -12.83
CA SER A 28 -50.37 12.91 -13.11
C SER A 28 -49.51 12.29 -14.21
N GLY A 29 -49.67 12.76 -15.45
CA GLY A 29 -48.74 12.46 -16.51
C GLY A 29 -47.33 12.87 -16.11
N PRO A 30 -46.28 12.36 -16.78
CA PRO A 30 -44.92 12.80 -16.50
C PRO A 30 -44.87 14.33 -16.61
N VAL A 31 -44.55 14.99 -15.50
CA VAL A 31 -44.33 16.43 -15.48
C VAL A 31 -43.15 16.66 -16.41
N ALA A 32 -43.40 17.29 -17.56
CA ALA A 32 -42.33 17.66 -18.47
C ALA A 32 -41.44 18.67 -17.74
N SER A 33 -40.29 18.19 -17.23
CA SER A 33 -39.26 19.07 -16.68
C SER A 33 -38.86 20.06 -17.76
N ALA A 34 -38.96 21.35 -17.49
CA ALA A 34 -38.47 22.35 -18.42
C ALA A 34 -36.95 22.17 -18.54
N ALA A 35 -36.43 22.10 -19.77
CA ALA A 35 -34.99 22.05 -19.98
C ALA A 35 -34.35 23.32 -19.39
N GLY A 36 -33.34 23.15 -18.55
CA GLY A 36 -32.66 24.27 -17.91
C GLY A 36 -31.96 25.19 -18.89
N THR A 37 -31.70 26.42 -18.46
CA THR A 37 -31.14 27.48 -19.30
C THR A 37 -29.63 27.35 -19.39
N THR A 38 -29.10 27.39 -20.61
CA THR A 38 -27.64 27.47 -20.83
C THR A 38 -27.22 28.93 -20.96
N TYR A 39 -26.37 29.38 -20.04
CA TYR A 39 -25.73 30.68 -20.00
C TYR A 39 -24.28 30.57 -20.48
N TYR A 40 -23.79 31.60 -21.16
CA TYR A 40 -22.45 31.70 -21.73
C TYR A 40 -21.74 32.92 -21.16
N VAL A 41 -20.44 32.79 -20.86
CA VAL A 41 -19.60 33.85 -20.31
C VAL A 41 -18.28 33.95 -21.08
N ASP A 42 -17.96 35.13 -21.59
CA ASP A 42 -16.77 35.43 -22.39
C ASP A 42 -16.13 36.75 -21.92
N SER A 43 -14.94 36.70 -21.33
CA SER A 43 -14.32 37.91 -20.76
C SER A 43 -13.94 38.95 -21.82
N ALA A 44 -13.67 38.51 -23.06
CA ALA A 44 -13.26 39.38 -24.15
C ALA A 44 -14.46 39.99 -24.91
N GLN A 45 -15.37 39.16 -25.41
CA GLN A 45 -16.48 39.56 -26.31
C GLN A 45 -17.85 39.68 -25.62
N GLY A 46 -18.01 39.16 -24.40
CA GLY A 46 -19.27 39.24 -23.67
C GLY A 46 -19.65 40.64 -23.21
N SER A 47 -20.93 40.81 -22.84
CA SER A 47 -21.50 42.00 -22.20
C SER A 47 -22.53 41.63 -21.12
N ASP A 48 -22.44 42.24 -19.94
CA ASP A 48 -23.36 41.95 -18.83
C ASP A 48 -24.78 42.52 -19.03
N SER A 49 -24.99 43.32 -20.08
CA SER A 49 -26.31 43.74 -20.57
C SER A 49 -26.96 42.75 -21.55
N SER A 50 -26.23 41.73 -22.00
CA SER A 50 -26.76 40.68 -22.89
C SER A 50 -27.59 39.65 -22.10
N SER A 51 -28.39 38.84 -22.80
CA SER A 51 -29.22 37.81 -22.15
C SER A 51 -28.39 36.70 -21.50
N GLY A 52 -27.15 36.48 -21.94
CA GLY A 52 -26.31 35.35 -21.54
C GLY A 52 -26.65 34.05 -22.25
N THR A 53 -27.81 33.94 -22.92
CA THR A 53 -28.41 32.67 -23.37
C THR A 53 -27.94 32.15 -24.74
N SER A 54 -26.85 32.71 -25.29
CA SER A 54 -26.17 32.19 -26.50
C SER A 54 -24.73 32.69 -26.56
N GLU A 55 -23.84 32.01 -27.28
CA GLU A 55 -22.43 32.44 -27.42
C GLU A 55 -22.29 33.90 -27.92
N ALA A 56 -23.12 34.30 -28.87
CA ALA A 56 -23.11 35.66 -29.44
C ALA A 56 -23.72 36.73 -28.53
N ALA A 57 -24.32 36.33 -27.42
CA ALA A 57 -24.93 37.21 -26.41
C ALA A 57 -24.46 36.83 -24.98
N ALA A 58 -23.22 36.35 -24.86
CA ALA A 58 -22.60 35.95 -23.60
C ALA A 58 -22.49 37.12 -22.60
N TRP A 59 -22.54 36.81 -21.30
CA TRP A 59 -22.13 37.75 -20.25
C TRP A 59 -20.61 37.96 -20.26
N LYS A 60 -20.14 39.03 -19.62
CA LYS A 60 -18.72 39.39 -19.57
C LYS A 60 -18.04 38.97 -18.28
N THR A 61 -18.68 39.22 -17.13
CA THR A 61 -18.04 39.11 -15.81
C THR A 61 -18.57 37.94 -15.00
N LEU A 62 -17.73 37.42 -14.11
CA LEU A 62 -18.19 36.46 -13.08
C LEU A 62 -19.08 37.15 -12.05
N GLY A 63 -18.91 38.46 -11.82
CA GLY A 63 -19.83 39.27 -11.02
C GLY A 63 -21.28 39.24 -11.54
N LYS A 64 -21.48 39.15 -12.87
CA LYS A 64 -22.80 38.95 -13.46
C LYS A 64 -23.34 37.55 -13.17
N VAL A 65 -22.51 36.50 -13.22
CA VAL A 65 -22.89 35.13 -12.84
C VAL A 65 -23.33 35.08 -11.36
N ASN A 66 -22.55 35.69 -10.47
CA ASN A 66 -22.82 35.72 -9.03
C ASN A 66 -24.11 36.48 -8.67
N SER A 67 -24.65 37.30 -9.58
CA SER A 67 -25.93 38.00 -9.39
C SER A 67 -27.17 37.15 -9.64
N VAL A 68 -27.00 35.90 -10.10
CA VAL A 68 -28.08 34.99 -10.50
C VAL A 68 -28.21 33.83 -9.52
N THR A 69 -29.45 33.56 -9.10
CA THR A 69 -29.81 32.29 -8.44
C THR A 69 -30.25 31.32 -9.52
N PHE A 70 -29.47 30.27 -9.74
CA PHE A 70 -29.69 29.30 -10.82
C PHE A 70 -30.76 28.27 -10.46
N SER A 71 -31.46 27.77 -11.47
CA SER A 71 -32.52 26.77 -11.37
C SER A 71 -32.01 25.37 -11.75
N PRO A 72 -32.67 24.29 -11.30
CA PRO A 72 -32.28 22.93 -11.66
C PRO A 72 -32.13 22.71 -13.17
N GLY A 73 -31.06 22.03 -13.57
CA GLY A 73 -30.70 21.80 -14.98
C GLY A 73 -30.06 23.00 -15.70
N ASP A 74 -29.92 24.17 -15.06
CA ASP A 74 -29.20 25.30 -15.66
C ASP A 74 -27.72 24.96 -15.89
N ARG A 75 -27.13 25.59 -16.91
CA ARG A 75 -25.73 25.38 -17.31
C ARG A 75 -25.01 26.71 -17.44
N ILE A 76 -23.81 26.81 -16.89
CA ILE A 76 -22.96 28.01 -16.91
C ILE A 76 -21.69 27.66 -17.67
N LEU A 77 -21.56 28.15 -18.90
CA LEU A 77 -20.46 27.80 -19.79
C LEU A 77 -19.48 28.97 -19.90
N LEU A 78 -18.23 28.77 -19.48
CA LEU A 78 -17.15 29.75 -19.56
C LEU A 78 -16.31 29.51 -20.84
N LYS A 79 -15.95 30.58 -21.57
CA LYS A 79 -15.23 30.46 -22.84
C LYS A 79 -13.81 29.93 -22.61
N ALA A 80 -13.42 28.89 -23.37
CA ALA A 80 -12.05 28.40 -23.42
C ALA A 80 -11.05 29.55 -23.68
N GLY A 81 -10.00 29.65 -22.87
CA GLY A 81 -8.99 30.72 -22.97
C GLY A 81 -9.43 32.11 -22.50
N SER A 82 -10.64 32.29 -21.95
CA SER A 82 -10.96 33.52 -21.20
C SER A 82 -10.24 33.55 -19.86
N VAL A 83 -9.78 34.74 -19.48
CA VAL A 83 -9.19 35.04 -18.16
C VAL A 83 -10.08 36.05 -17.46
N TRP A 84 -10.38 35.82 -16.18
CA TRP A 84 -11.07 36.75 -15.28
C TRP A 84 -10.20 37.09 -14.08
N THR A 85 -9.38 38.13 -14.20
CA THR A 85 -8.52 38.65 -13.11
C THR A 85 -9.32 39.42 -12.06
N ASN A 86 -8.95 39.23 -10.79
CA ASN A 86 -9.62 39.75 -9.58
C ASN A 86 -11.14 39.46 -9.57
N GLN A 87 -11.52 38.25 -9.94
CA GLN A 87 -12.92 37.79 -9.97
C GLN A 87 -13.04 36.34 -9.48
N TYR A 88 -14.22 35.98 -9.00
CA TYR A 88 -14.55 34.69 -8.40
C TYR A 88 -15.97 34.26 -8.78
N LEU A 89 -16.26 32.98 -8.63
CA LEU A 89 -17.63 32.44 -8.67
C LEU A 89 -18.16 32.21 -7.25
N ASP A 90 -19.28 32.84 -6.91
CA ASP A 90 -20.03 32.62 -5.66
C ASP A 90 -21.44 32.18 -6.06
N LEU A 91 -21.60 30.87 -6.20
CA LEU A 91 -22.70 30.25 -6.93
C LEU A 91 -23.92 30.03 -6.03
N GLN A 92 -25.09 30.34 -6.56
CA GLN A 92 -26.36 30.37 -5.81
C GLN A 92 -27.44 29.55 -6.52
N GLY A 93 -28.31 28.92 -5.74
CA GLY A 93 -29.33 27.99 -6.24
C GLY A 93 -28.93 26.53 -6.03
N SER A 94 -29.84 25.61 -6.29
CA SER A 94 -29.58 24.17 -6.16
C SER A 94 -30.36 23.41 -7.20
N GLY A 95 -29.74 22.36 -7.75
CA GLY A 95 -30.44 21.41 -8.59
C GLY A 95 -31.29 20.44 -7.79
N PHE A 96 -31.71 19.37 -8.44
CA PHE A 96 -32.23 18.16 -7.77
C PHE A 96 -31.80 16.93 -8.55
N GLU A 97 -32.14 15.74 -8.02
CA GLU A 97 -31.88 14.44 -8.63
C GLU A 97 -32.15 14.41 -10.16
N GLY A 98 -31.13 14.05 -10.94
CA GLY A 98 -31.19 14.02 -12.41
C GLY A 98 -31.26 15.38 -13.13
N ASN A 99 -31.29 16.50 -12.40
CA ASN A 99 -31.26 17.87 -12.93
C ASN A 99 -30.28 18.75 -12.11
N PRO A 100 -28.98 18.41 -12.04
CA PRO A 100 -27.98 19.23 -11.38
C PRO A 100 -27.73 20.54 -12.15
N ILE A 101 -27.10 21.50 -11.49
CA ILE A 101 -26.63 22.75 -12.12
C ILE A 101 -25.16 22.56 -12.50
N THR A 102 -24.80 22.82 -13.76
CA THR A 102 -23.44 22.51 -14.27
C THR A 102 -22.64 23.77 -14.56
N VAL A 103 -21.42 23.89 -14.04
CA VAL A 103 -20.39 24.84 -14.53
C VAL A 103 -19.41 24.07 -15.41
N ASP A 104 -19.20 24.52 -16.64
CA ASP A 104 -18.32 23.85 -17.60
C ASP A 104 -17.70 24.86 -18.59
N ARG A 105 -16.89 24.38 -19.53
CA ARG A 105 -16.25 25.15 -20.59
C ARG A 105 -16.99 25.03 -21.92
N TYR A 106 -16.99 26.09 -22.73
CA TYR A 106 -17.36 26.00 -24.16
C TYR A 106 -16.26 26.53 -25.09
N GLY A 107 -16.27 26.02 -26.33
CA GLY A 107 -15.20 26.25 -27.30
C GLY A 107 -13.95 25.38 -27.05
N SER A 108 -12.90 25.63 -27.83
CA SER A 108 -11.65 24.88 -27.83
C SER A 108 -10.48 25.76 -27.38
N GLY A 109 -9.54 25.20 -26.62
CA GLY A 109 -8.33 25.90 -26.16
C GLY A 109 -7.94 25.50 -24.74
N ALA A 110 -7.25 26.39 -24.04
CA ALA A 110 -6.99 26.29 -22.60
C ALA A 110 -8.30 26.23 -21.78
N LYS A 111 -8.20 25.83 -20.52
CA LYS A 111 -9.33 25.98 -19.58
C LYS A 111 -9.59 27.49 -19.34
N PRO A 112 -10.84 27.91 -19.07
CA PRO A 112 -11.14 29.24 -18.56
C PRO A 112 -10.43 29.48 -17.22
N LEU A 113 -9.67 30.56 -17.12
CA LEU A 113 -8.88 30.92 -15.93
C LEU A 113 -9.62 31.91 -15.03
N ILE A 114 -9.88 31.48 -13.80
CA ILE A 114 -10.35 32.31 -12.70
C ILE A 114 -9.13 32.68 -11.85
N ASP A 115 -8.62 33.90 -12.02
CA ASP A 115 -7.61 34.49 -11.15
C ASP A 115 -8.32 35.39 -10.13
N PHE A 116 -8.56 34.86 -8.94
CA PHE A 116 -9.30 35.59 -7.91
C PHE A 116 -8.43 36.58 -7.11
N GLY A 117 -7.11 36.63 -7.36
CA GLY A 117 -6.19 37.62 -6.80
C GLY A 117 -6.37 37.85 -5.29
N ASN A 118 -6.65 39.10 -4.92
CA ASN A 118 -6.95 39.49 -3.54
C ASN A 118 -8.44 39.83 -3.30
N THR A 119 -9.35 39.15 -3.99
CA THR A 119 -10.78 39.23 -3.69
C THR A 119 -11.12 38.48 -2.41
N ALA A 120 -12.15 38.96 -1.68
CA ALA A 120 -12.65 38.32 -0.47
C ALA A 120 -14.15 38.55 -0.30
N VAL A 121 -14.87 37.52 0.19
CA VAL A 121 -16.29 37.62 0.55
C VAL A 121 -16.48 37.09 1.97
N GLY A 122 -16.72 37.99 2.92
CA GLY A 122 -16.78 37.65 4.36
C GLY A 122 -15.40 37.50 5.01
N GLY A 123 -14.33 38.02 4.38
CA GLY A 123 -12.95 37.90 4.87
C GLY A 123 -12.18 36.69 4.34
N GLU A 124 -12.76 35.92 3.42
CA GLU A 124 -12.15 34.73 2.82
C GLU A 124 -12.15 34.86 1.30
N GLY A 125 -11.04 34.52 0.65
CA GLY A 125 -10.89 34.49 -0.80
C GLY A 125 -11.14 33.09 -1.37
N PHE A 126 -11.67 33.02 -2.60
CA PHE A 126 -11.86 31.74 -3.29
C PHE A 126 -12.00 31.92 -4.80
N GLY A 127 -11.66 30.90 -5.58
CA GLY A 127 -11.95 30.85 -7.01
C GLY A 127 -13.41 30.50 -7.28
N VAL A 128 -13.89 29.44 -6.65
CA VAL A 128 -15.31 29.02 -6.70
C VAL A 128 -15.82 28.72 -5.29
N ARG A 129 -17.03 29.20 -4.96
CA ARG A 129 -17.76 28.84 -3.74
C ARG A 129 -19.14 28.27 -4.02
N LEU A 130 -19.46 27.19 -3.33
CA LEU A 130 -20.78 26.60 -3.18
C LEU A 130 -21.20 26.71 -1.71
N ARG A 131 -22.14 27.61 -1.39
CA ARG A 131 -22.54 27.90 0.00
C ARG A 131 -23.99 27.51 0.27
N ASN A 132 -24.21 26.52 1.15
CA ASN A 132 -25.54 26.00 1.51
C ASN A 132 -26.38 25.53 0.29
N VAL A 133 -25.77 24.72 -0.60
CA VAL A 133 -26.39 24.29 -1.87
C VAL A 133 -26.16 22.80 -2.15
N SER A 134 -26.90 22.25 -3.11
CA SER A 134 -26.84 20.83 -3.53
C SER A 134 -27.05 20.67 -5.03
N TYR A 135 -26.68 19.50 -5.55
CA TYR A 135 -26.78 19.11 -6.96
C TYR A 135 -26.05 20.09 -7.89
N TRP A 136 -24.73 20.18 -7.70
CA TRP A 136 -23.82 20.98 -8.51
C TRP A 136 -22.70 20.13 -9.10
N GLU A 137 -22.44 20.30 -10.39
CA GLU A 137 -21.28 19.75 -11.08
C GLU A 137 -20.40 20.90 -11.58
N ILE A 138 -19.12 20.94 -11.20
CA ILE A 138 -18.15 21.94 -11.65
C ILE A 138 -17.06 21.22 -12.44
N SER A 139 -16.74 21.70 -13.65
CA SER A 139 -15.79 21.02 -14.52
C SER A 139 -14.96 21.95 -15.41
N ASN A 140 -13.77 21.49 -15.79
CA ASN A 140 -12.92 22.06 -16.84
C ASN A 140 -12.49 23.54 -16.63
N LEU A 141 -12.24 23.97 -15.38
CA LEU A 141 -11.73 25.31 -15.04
C LEU A 141 -10.25 25.30 -14.64
N GLU A 142 -9.58 26.44 -14.80
CA GLU A 142 -8.26 26.75 -14.22
C GLU A 142 -8.46 27.81 -13.13
N ILE A 143 -7.85 27.65 -11.95
CA ILE A 143 -8.11 28.48 -10.77
C ILE A 143 -6.80 28.85 -10.07
N THR A 144 -6.58 30.14 -9.86
CA THR A 144 -5.44 30.67 -9.09
C THR A 144 -5.80 31.91 -8.29
N SER A 145 -4.91 32.30 -7.36
CA SER A 145 -4.85 33.65 -6.81
C SER A 145 -3.52 34.37 -7.02
N GLY A 146 -2.51 33.63 -7.49
CA GLY A 146 -1.11 34.03 -7.37
C GLY A 146 -0.67 34.31 -5.93
N PRO A 147 0.59 34.76 -5.73
CA PRO A 147 1.08 35.20 -4.44
C PRO A 147 0.47 36.56 -4.05
N GLN A 148 -0.11 36.65 -2.86
CA GLN A 148 -0.70 37.87 -2.31
C GLN A 148 -0.19 38.13 -0.89
N PRO A 149 0.05 39.39 -0.47
CA PRO A 149 0.63 39.74 0.83
C PRO A 149 -0.43 39.78 1.95
N THR A 150 -1.20 38.70 2.11
CA THR A 150 -2.32 38.64 3.05
C THR A 150 -2.58 37.24 3.60
N ASP A 151 -2.63 37.17 4.91
CA ASP A 151 -2.96 36.04 5.79
C ASP A 151 -4.46 35.65 5.81
N MET A 152 -5.21 35.94 4.74
CA MET A 152 -6.63 35.55 4.69
C MET A 152 -6.80 34.06 4.35
N ARG A 153 -7.93 33.47 4.74
CA ARG A 153 -8.29 32.14 4.26
C ARG A 153 -8.55 32.16 2.77
N ARG A 154 -7.97 31.20 2.04
CA ARG A 154 -8.02 31.09 0.58
C ARG A 154 -8.35 29.66 0.17
N ASN A 155 -9.18 29.49 -0.84
CA ASN A 155 -9.48 28.16 -1.40
C ASN A 155 -9.53 28.21 -2.93
N GLY A 156 -9.10 27.15 -3.62
CA GLY A 156 -9.41 27.01 -5.05
C GLY A 156 -10.92 26.83 -5.23
N VAL A 157 -11.46 25.78 -4.62
CA VAL A 157 -12.89 25.51 -4.48
C VAL A 157 -13.26 25.38 -3.00
N LEU A 158 -14.24 26.16 -2.56
CA LEU A 158 -14.83 26.09 -1.22
C LEU A 158 -16.29 25.64 -1.29
N VAL A 159 -16.58 24.44 -0.77
CA VAL A 159 -17.95 23.98 -0.52
C VAL A 159 -18.20 24.14 0.98
N VAL A 160 -19.21 24.91 1.37
CA VAL A 160 -19.41 25.25 2.79
C VAL A 160 -20.89 25.24 3.17
N GLY A 161 -21.17 24.59 4.30
CA GLY A 161 -22.49 24.49 4.92
C GLY A 161 -22.43 25.15 6.28
N GLU A 162 -23.17 26.25 6.46
CA GLU A 162 -23.03 27.12 7.63
C GLU A 162 -24.22 28.04 7.92
N GLY A 163 -24.30 28.47 9.18
CA GLY A 163 -25.21 29.50 9.65
C GLY A 163 -26.68 29.10 9.53
N ALA A 164 -27.55 30.07 9.20
CA ALA A 164 -28.99 29.82 9.08
C ALA A 164 -29.40 28.98 7.86
N GLY A 165 -28.47 28.74 6.91
CA GLY A 165 -28.69 27.87 5.76
C GLY A 165 -28.09 26.47 5.91
N ALA A 166 -27.43 26.17 7.04
CA ALA A 166 -26.84 24.87 7.32
C ALA A 166 -27.89 23.75 7.34
N GLY A 167 -27.49 22.55 6.91
CA GLY A 167 -28.35 21.37 6.83
C GLY A 167 -27.70 20.24 6.03
N ASN A 168 -28.53 19.33 5.52
CA ASN A 168 -28.06 18.18 4.77
C ASN A 168 -28.00 18.52 3.28
N PHE A 169 -26.81 18.40 2.70
CA PHE A 169 -26.53 18.68 1.30
C PHE A 169 -26.19 17.38 0.55
N ARG A 170 -26.38 17.37 -0.77
CA ARG A 170 -26.09 16.20 -1.62
C ARG A 170 -25.54 16.59 -2.99
N HIS A 171 -24.79 15.69 -3.61
CA HIS A 171 -24.40 15.71 -5.03
C HIS A 171 -23.55 16.94 -5.38
N ILE A 172 -22.27 16.87 -5.01
CA ILE A 172 -21.28 17.93 -5.27
C ILE A 172 -20.09 17.31 -6.01
N TYR A 173 -20.04 17.52 -7.34
CA TYR A 173 -19.03 16.93 -8.21
C TYR A 173 -18.05 18.00 -8.70
N ILE A 174 -16.75 17.77 -8.49
CA ILE A 174 -15.65 18.69 -8.80
C ILE A 174 -14.66 17.91 -9.68
N ARG A 175 -14.59 18.24 -10.97
CA ARG A 175 -13.92 17.38 -11.97
C ARG A 175 -12.99 18.12 -12.93
N ASN A 176 -11.83 17.56 -13.22
CA ASN A 176 -10.89 18.09 -14.22
C ASN A 176 -10.61 19.60 -14.04
N LEU A 177 -10.41 20.05 -12.81
CA LEU A 177 -9.94 21.40 -12.51
C LEU A 177 -8.42 21.43 -12.40
N ASP A 178 -7.81 22.52 -12.87
CA ASP A 178 -6.40 22.82 -12.61
C ASP A 178 -6.34 23.95 -11.57
N ILE A 179 -5.91 23.65 -10.35
CA ILE A 179 -5.92 24.56 -9.20
C ILE A 179 -4.48 24.78 -8.76
N HIS A 180 -4.00 26.02 -8.77
CA HIS A 180 -2.61 26.31 -8.45
C HIS A 180 -2.35 27.70 -7.85
N ASP A 181 -1.23 27.82 -7.13
CA ASP A 181 -0.76 29.06 -6.49
C ASP A 181 -1.84 29.68 -5.56
N ILE A 182 -2.37 28.84 -4.67
CA ILE A 182 -3.34 29.20 -3.63
C ILE A 182 -2.62 29.19 -2.28
N PHE A 183 -2.45 30.35 -1.65
CA PHE A 183 -1.70 30.47 -0.40
C PHE A 183 -2.58 30.94 0.76
N GLY A 184 -3.30 30.01 1.38
CA GLY A 184 -4.10 30.23 2.58
C GLY A 184 -3.28 30.21 3.88
N THR A 185 -3.93 30.59 4.98
CA THR A 185 -3.28 30.85 6.27
C THR A 185 -3.38 29.74 7.32
N ASP A 186 -4.34 28.81 7.20
CA ASP A 186 -4.62 27.80 8.23
C ASP A 186 -5.30 26.54 7.65
N ARG A 187 -5.43 25.45 8.43
CA ARG A 187 -5.96 24.16 7.96
C ARG A 187 -7.41 24.19 7.42
N ARG A 188 -8.14 25.30 7.54
CA ARG A 188 -9.46 25.54 6.88
C ARG A 188 -9.31 26.12 5.45
N THR A 189 -8.13 25.98 4.85
CA THR A 189 -7.78 26.48 3.51
C THR A 189 -7.20 25.36 2.65
N GLY A 190 -7.25 25.52 1.33
CA GLY A 190 -6.63 24.54 0.44
C GLY A 190 -7.04 24.61 -1.03
N GLY A 191 -6.68 23.59 -1.79
CA GLY A 191 -7.05 23.49 -3.21
C GLY A 191 -8.54 23.25 -3.35
N ILE A 192 -9.02 22.17 -2.74
CA ILE A 192 -10.45 21.82 -2.65
C ILE A 192 -10.80 21.54 -1.18
N ASN A 193 -11.77 22.28 -0.65
CA ASN A 193 -12.20 22.16 0.75
C ASN A 193 -13.73 22.05 0.85
N ILE A 194 -14.21 21.01 1.53
CA ILE A 194 -15.64 20.80 1.81
C ILE A 194 -15.85 20.85 3.33
N HIS A 195 -16.49 21.91 3.83
CA HIS A 195 -16.48 22.29 5.25
C HIS A 195 -17.88 22.40 5.86
N ALA A 196 -18.19 21.51 6.82
CA ALA A 196 -19.28 21.69 7.78
C ALA A 196 -18.86 22.72 8.85
N ARG A 197 -19.34 23.96 8.73
CA ARG A 197 -18.84 25.10 9.53
C ARG A 197 -19.92 25.72 10.41
N GLY A 198 -19.63 25.96 11.69
CA GLY A 198 -20.66 26.51 12.58
C GLY A 198 -20.25 26.74 14.03
N ALA A 199 -21.12 27.46 14.74
CA ALA A 199 -21.04 27.70 16.18
C ALA A 199 -22.02 26.78 16.94
N ASN A 200 -21.85 26.68 18.26
CA ASN A 200 -22.50 25.67 19.13
C ASN A 200 -24.04 25.57 19.05
N THR A 201 -24.75 26.58 18.56
CA THR A 201 -26.23 26.56 18.42
C THR A 201 -26.71 26.53 16.96
N ALA A 202 -25.81 26.38 15.99
CA ALA A 202 -26.17 26.25 14.58
C ALA A 202 -26.59 24.80 14.26
N THR A 203 -27.47 24.64 13.27
CA THR A 203 -27.73 23.34 12.63
C THR A 203 -26.41 22.78 12.10
N GLU A 204 -26.15 21.50 12.36
CA GLU A 204 -24.99 20.79 11.81
C GLU A 204 -25.19 20.55 10.29
N SER A 205 -24.11 20.64 9.52
CA SER A 205 -24.16 20.37 8.07
C SER A 205 -23.57 19.01 7.73
N THR A 206 -24.18 18.31 6.78
CA THR A 206 -23.69 17.03 6.25
C THR A 206 -23.69 17.05 4.73
N TRP A 207 -22.84 16.22 4.11
CA TRP A 207 -22.82 15.99 2.67
C TRP A 207 -22.91 14.50 2.36
N ASP A 208 -23.71 14.19 1.36
CA ASP A 208 -23.81 12.87 0.75
C ASP A 208 -23.52 12.97 -0.76
N ASP A 209 -22.94 11.93 -1.36
CA ASP A 209 -22.63 11.88 -2.81
C ASP A 209 -21.69 13.03 -3.24
N VAL A 210 -20.41 12.89 -2.89
CA VAL A 210 -19.35 13.85 -3.20
C VAL A 210 -18.33 13.18 -4.12
N LEU A 211 -18.03 13.81 -5.25
CA LEU A 211 -17.04 13.31 -6.21
C LEU A 211 -15.97 14.38 -6.47
N ILE A 212 -14.72 14.07 -6.15
CA ILE A 212 -13.56 14.89 -6.48
C ILE A 212 -12.69 14.07 -7.43
N GLU A 213 -12.79 14.33 -8.73
CA GLU A 213 -12.29 13.43 -9.78
C GLU A 213 -11.37 14.11 -10.82
N ASN A 214 -10.21 13.51 -11.08
CA ASN A 214 -9.28 13.92 -12.14
C ASN A 214 -8.80 15.39 -12.06
N ASN A 215 -8.72 15.97 -10.87
CA ASN A 215 -8.23 17.34 -10.68
C ASN A 215 -6.71 17.39 -10.48
N THR A 216 -6.10 18.49 -10.91
CA THR A 216 -4.70 18.83 -10.69
C THR A 216 -4.64 19.92 -9.61
N VAL A 217 -3.98 19.68 -8.48
CA VAL A 217 -3.85 20.63 -7.36
C VAL A 217 -2.36 20.81 -7.04
N ILE A 218 -1.76 21.95 -7.41
CA ILE A 218 -0.31 22.14 -7.36
C ILE A 218 0.07 23.47 -6.68
N ASN A 219 1.10 23.46 -5.84
CA ASN A 219 1.62 24.67 -5.18
C ASN A 219 0.57 25.37 -4.31
N VAL A 220 0.13 24.68 -3.25
CA VAL A 220 -0.99 25.11 -2.41
C VAL A 220 -0.64 25.09 -0.93
N ALA A 221 -0.91 26.21 -0.24
CA ALA A 221 -1.10 26.25 1.20
C ALA A 221 -2.59 26.46 1.54
N ASP A 222 -3.16 25.83 2.56
CA ASP A 222 -2.48 24.95 3.51
C ASP A 222 -2.57 23.45 3.12
N THR A 223 -3.75 22.95 2.73
CA THR A 223 -4.01 21.53 2.39
C THR A 223 -4.38 21.35 0.91
N GLY A 224 -4.08 20.20 0.29
CA GLY A 224 -4.42 19.93 -1.12
C GLY A 224 -5.92 19.74 -1.32
N ILE A 225 -6.44 18.58 -0.89
CA ILE A 225 -7.86 18.21 -0.98
C ILE A 225 -8.34 17.75 0.40
N GLN A 226 -9.46 18.30 0.90
CA GLN A 226 -9.98 17.88 2.21
C GLN A 226 -11.50 17.94 2.39
N THR A 227 -12.01 17.08 3.27
CA THR A 227 -13.26 17.30 4.00
C THR A 227 -12.95 17.79 5.42
N MET A 228 -13.82 18.64 5.97
CA MET A 228 -13.62 19.25 7.29
C MET A 228 -14.95 19.46 8.02
N THR A 229 -14.97 19.25 9.33
CA THR A 229 -16.14 19.57 10.16
C THR A 229 -15.71 20.25 11.47
N ASP A 230 -16.48 21.25 11.89
CA ASP A 230 -16.32 21.90 13.20
C ASP A 230 -16.87 21.02 14.35
N ALA A 231 -17.47 19.85 14.06
CA ALA A 231 -17.97 18.91 15.06
C ALA A 231 -16.89 18.44 16.06
N PHE A 232 -15.61 18.48 15.67
CA PHE A 232 -14.49 18.17 16.56
C PHE A 232 -14.30 19.21 17.68
N PHE A 233 -14.73 20.45 17.46
CA PHE A 233 -14.60 21.58 18.40
C PHE A 233 -15.92 21.99 19.05
N ASN A 234 -17.04 21.60 18.44
CA ASN A 234 -18.39 21.89 18.89
C ASN A 234 -19.02 20.65 19.59
N SER A 235 -19.15 20.70 20.92
CA SER A 235 -19.67 19.57 21.70
C SER A 235 -21.17 19.32 21.57
N ALA A 236 -21.93 20.21 20.92
CA ALA A 236 -23.35 20.00 20.60
C ALA A 236 -23.57 19.30 19.25
N TRP A 237 -22.52 19.22 18.44
CA TRP A 237 -22.53 18.58 17.12
C TRP A 237 -22.16 17.10 17.23
N THR A 238 -22.81 16.28 16.43
CA THR A 238 -22.86 14.81 16.55
C THR A 238 -22.23 14.08 15.37
N HIS A 239 -22.15 14.69 14.18
CA HIS A 239 -21.66 14.06 12.97
C HIS A 239 -20.12 14.04 12.90
N LYS A 240 -19.51 13.43 13.90
CA LYS A 240 -18.04 13.28 13.99
C LYS A 240 -17.48 12.22 13.05
N PHE A 241 -18.29 11.27 12.60
CA PHE A 241 -17.89 10.13 11.76
C PHE A 241 -18.65 10.04 10.43
N ASP A 242 -19.72 10.82 10.28
CA ASP A 242 -20.71 10.69 9.21
C ASP A 242 -21.21 12.06 8.72
N ALA A 243 -20.41 13.13 8.90
CA ALA A 243 -20.68 14.41 8.24
C ALA A 243 -20.49 14.32 6.72
N PHE A 244 -19.75 13.31 6.24
CA PHE A 244 -19.50 13.07 4.83
C PHE A 244 -19.74 11.59 4.49
N SER A 245 -20.80 11.28 3.73
CA SER A 245 -21.12 9.94 3.24
C SER A 245 -21.05 9.84 1.72
N ASN A 246 -20.77 8.63 1.21
CA ASN A 246 -20.63 8.39 -0.24
C ASN A 246 -19.61 9.36 -0.90
N VAL A 247 -18.47 9.58 -0.23
CA VAL A 247 -17.37 10.40 -0.75
C VAL A 247 -16.48 9.55 -1.65
N VAL A 248 -16.18 10.06 -2.84
CA VAL A 248 -15.22 9.48 -3.78
C VAL A 248 -14.19 10.54 -4.17
N ILE A 249 -12.92 10.26 -3.90
CA ILE A 249 -11.78 11.10 -4.33
C ILE A 249 -10.92 10.25 -5.25
N ARG A 250 -10.89 10.55 -6.55
CA ARG A 250 -10.18 9.69 -7.51
C ARG A 250 -9.42 10.36 -8.65
N GLY A 251 -8.33 9.75 -9.09
CA GLY A 251 -7.59 10.20 -10.28
C GLY A 251 -6.91 11.58 -10.13
N ASN A 252 -6.87 12.15 -8.92
CA ASN A 252 -6.33 13.49 -8.71
C ASN A 252 -4.81 13.47 -8.62
N VAL A 253 -4.16 14.52 -9.11
CA VAL A 253 -2.73 14.81 -8.90
C VAL A 253 -2.61 15.95 -7.91
N VAL A 254 -1.90 15.73 -6.81
CA VAL A 254 -1.76 16.68 -5.70
C VAL A 254 -0.27 16.84 -5.39
N GLU A 255 0.30 18.01 -5.71
CA GLU A 255 1.76 18.22 -5.70
C GLU A 255 2.15 19.52 -4.97
N LYS A 256 3.32 19.54 -4.31
CA LYS A 256 3.89 20.76 -3.69
C LYS A 256 2.92 21.43 -2.72
N ILE A 257 2.54 20.69 -1.69
CA ILE A 257 1.57 21.16 -0.70
C ILE A 257 2.29 21.61 0.57
N HIS A 258 1.83 22.72 1.16
CA HIS A 258 2.42 23.24 2.41
C HIS A 258 2.23 22.24 3.54
N ARG A 259 1.03 21.65 3.70
CA ARG A 259 0.74 20.72 4.79
C ARG A 259 0.34 19.33 4.30
N ASP A 260 -0.96 19.02 4.23
CA ASP A 260 -1.48 17.68 3.94
C ASP A 260 -1.88 17.53 2.46
N GLY A 261 -1.65 16.36 1.85
CA GLY A 261 -2.05 16.10 0.46
C GLY A 261 -3.58 15.93 0.31
N ILE A 262 -4.08 14.73 0.66
CA ILE A 262 -5.50 14.37 0.62
C ILE A 262 -5.94 13.93 2.01
N LEU A 263 -6.99 14.56 2.55
CA LEU A 263 -7.39 14.38 3.94
C LEU A 263 -8.91 14.25 4.09
N VAL A 264 -9.37 13.04 4.42
CA VAL A 264 -10.79 12.76 4.68
C VAL A 264 -11.07 12.76 6.18
N ARG A 265 -11.91 13.69 6.63
CA ARG A 265 -12.39 13.75 8.02
C ARG A 265 -13.88 13.44 8.10
N ALA A 266 -14.31 12.83 9.20
CA ALA A 266 -15.73 12.52 9.48
C ALA A 266 -16.42 11.73 8.36
N GLY A 267 -15.68 10.78 7.77
CA GLY A 267 -16.10 10.00 6.60
C GLY A 267 -16.80 8.69 6.96
N ALA A 268 -17.99 8.47 6.39
CA ALA A 268 -18.70 7.21 6.40
C ALA A 268 -18.50 6.46 5.08
N ALA A 269 -17.66 5.42 5.11
CA ALA A 269 -17.23 4.57 4.01
C ALA A 269 -16.73 5.32 2.74
N PRO A 270 -15.79 6.28 2.86
CA PRO A 270 -15.23 6.99 1.71
C PRO A 270 -14.31 6.09 0.86
N LEU A 271 -14.27 6.34 -0.44
CA LEU A 271 -13.39 5.69 -1.41
C LEU A 271 -12.36 6.69 -1.96
N ILE A 272 -11.07 6.40 -1.77
CA ILE A 272 -9.96 7.24 -2.21
C ILE A 272 -9.09 6.38 -3.15
N GLU A 273 -9.11 6.65 -4.46
CA GLU A 273 -8.46 5.74 -5.41
C GLU A 273 -7.80 6.37 -6.64
N TYR A 274 -6.71 5.77 -7.13
CA TYR A 274 -5.96 6.25 -8.29
C TYR A 274 -5.42 7.69 -8.16
N ASN A 275 -5.26 8.21 -6.94
CA ASN A 275 -4.69 9.54 -6.70
C ASN A 275 -3.18 9.47 -6.57
N LYS A 276 -2.48 10.49 -7.08
CA LYS A 276 -1.04 10.70 -6.89
C LYS A 276 -0.79 11.90 -5.99
N THR A 277 -0.06 11.70 -4.90
CA THR A 277 0.48 12.77 -4.03
C THR A 277 2.01 12.79 -4.10
N GLU A 278 2.62 13.94 -4.34
CA GLU A 278 4.08 14.09 -4.44
C GLU A 278 4.53 15.40 -3.80
N SER A 279 5.66 15.38 -3.07
CA SER A 279 6.21 16.56 -2.39
C SER A 279 5.20 17.23 -1.45
N ILE A 280 4.97 16.60 -0.30
CA ILE A 280 4.01 17.04 0.73
C ILE A 280 4.77 17.51 1.98
N GLY A 281 4.44 18.68 2.53
CA GLY A 281 5.08 19.27 3.71
C GLY A 281 6.13 20.33 3.37
N GLU A 282 5.82 21.60 3.67
CA GLU A 282 6.59 22.81 3.35
C GLU A 282 7.09 22.87 1.89
N ALA A 283 6.33 22.26 0.98
CA ALA A 283 6.79 21.96 -0.36
C ALA A 283 6.40 22.99 -1.44
N CYS A 284 5.69 24.05 -1.06
CA CYS A 284 5.28 25.11 -1.97
C CYS A 284 6.46 25.93 -2.51
N ASP A 285 6.40 26.24 -3.80
CA ASP A 285 7.26 27.23 -4.46
C ASP A 285 6.70 28.64 -4.17
N VAL A 286 7.09 29.22 -3.03
CA VAL A 286 6.62 30.54 -2.57
C VAL A 286 7.66 31.66 -2.66
N ASN A 287 7.24 32.84 -3.11
CA ASN A 287 8.01 34.06 -2.91
C ASN A 287 7.78 34.59 -1.48
N THR A 288 8.70 34.28 -0.58
CA THR A 288 8.64 34.67 0.85
C THR A 288 8.76 36.17 1.11
N SER A 289 9.04 37.00 0.09
CA SER A 289 8.92 38.47 0.20
C SER A 289 7.48 38.97 0.01
N ILE A 290 6.55 38.10 -0.41
CA ILE A 290 5.12 38.38 -0.58
C ILE A 290 4.31 37.49 0.37
N VAL A 291 4.55 36.18 0.34
CA VAL A 291 3.88 35.17 1.15
C VAL A 291 4.75 34.86 2.37
N ASN A 292 4.56 35.63 3.45
CA ASN A 292 5.38 35.61 4.67
C ASN A 292 4.58 35.28 5.95
N TYR A 293 3.39 34.73 5.78
CA TYR A 293 2.39 34.46 6.83
C TYR A 293 2.02 32.98 6.96
N LEU A 294 2.66 32.08 6.19
CA LEU A 294 2.43 30.65 6.33
C LEU A 294 2.87 30.20 7.73
N GLU A 295 2.03 29.42 8.40
CA GLU A 295 2.36 28.86 9.71
C GLU A 295 3.57 27.92 9.60
N ASP A 296 4.44 27.94 10.63
CA ASP A 296 5.39 26.86 10.88
C ASP A 296 4.61 25.58 11.20
N ILE A 297 4.94 24.46 10.57
CA ILE A 297 4.21 23.20 10.73
C ILE A 297 5.15 22.04 11.08
N THR A 298 4.62 21.03 11.78
CA THR A 298 5.45 19.93 12.32
C THR A 298 4.97 18.54 11.97
N VAL A 299 3.72 18.41 11.49
CA VAL A 299 3.02 17.14 11.26
C VAL A 299 2.24 17.19 9.95
N VAL A 300 2.52 16.23 9.06
CA VAL A 300 1.95 16.09 7.72
C VAL A 300 1.88 14.62 7.32
N ALA A 301 0.90 14.27 6.50
CA ALA A 301 0.84 12.99 5.80
C ALA A 301 0.27 13.18 4.38
N ALA A 302 0.59 12.26 3.47
CA ALA A 302 0.22 12.41 2.06
C ALA A 302 -1.26 12.15 1.80
N GLN A 303 -1.78 10.98 2.17
CA GLN A 303 -3.17 10.59 1.98
C GLN A 303 -3.67 9.88 3.23
N TRP A 304 -4.63 10.50 3.93
CA TRP A 304 -5.02 10.03 5.26
C TRP A 304 -6.46 10.33 5.67
N ALA A 305 -6.87 9.69 6.77
CA ALA A 305 -8.21 9.80 7.32
C ALA A 305 -8.19 10.12 8.83
N TYR A 306 -9.23 10.81 9.31
CA TYR A 306 -9.39 11.22 10.71
C TYR A 306 -10.86 11.06 11.13
N TYR A 307 -11.15 10.45 12.29
CA TYR A 307 -12.52 10.13 12.76
C TYR A 307 -13.39 9.56 11.62
N THR A 308 -12.97 8.43 11.06
CA THR A 308 -13.51 7.93 9.79
C THR A 308 -13.69 6.42 9.86
N LYS A 309 -14.80 5.92 9.31
CA LYS A 309 -15.17 4.51 9.40
C LYS A 309 -15.35 3.89 8.03
N GLY A 310 -14.71 2.74 7.80
CA GLY A 310 -14.88 1.97 6.56
C GLY A 310 -14.22 2.59 5.32
N ALA A 311 -13.21 3.45 5.49
CA ALA A 311 -12.51 4.06 4.37
C ALA A 311 -11.74 3.00 3.56
N ILE A 312 -11.73 3.15 2.23
CA ILE A 312 -10.90 2.36 1.33
C ILE A 312 -9.98 3.30 0.56
N PHE A 313 -8.69 3.22 0.85
CA PHE A 313 -7.64 3.85 0.07
C PHE A 313 -7.01 2.78 -0.85
N GLN A 314 -7.25 2.88 -2.16
CA GLN A 314 -6.78 1.87 -3.10
C GLN A 314 -6.16 2.39 -4.40
N TYR A 315 -5.13 1.70 -4.90
CA TYR A 315 -4.44 2.05 -6.14
C TYR A 315 -3.86 3.49 -6.17
N ASN A 316 -3.54 4.07 -5.01
CA ASN A 316 -2.93 5.40 -4.92
C ASN A 316 -1.40 5.34 -4.96
N GLU A 317 -0.78 6.45 -5.37
CA GLU A 317 0.65 6.69 -5.32
C GLU A 317 0.97 7.84 -4.33
N ALA A 318 1.98 7.66 -3.49
CA ALA A 318 2.43 8.70 -2.56
C ALA A 318 3.97 8.76 -2.45
N SER A 319 4.57 9.92 -2.73
CA SER A 319 6.02 10.08 -2.68
C SER A 319 6.51 11.39 -2.06
N ASP A 320 7.75 11.33 -1.58
CA ASP A 320 8.54 12.50 -1.17
C ASP A 320 7.85 13.41 -0.13
N THR A 321 7.00 12.82 0.72
CA THR A 321 6.43 13.47 1.91
C THR A 321 7.54 13.76 2.91
N ARG A 322 7.71 15.03 3.28
CA ARG A 322 8.77 15.48 4.19
C ARG A 322 8.45 15.20 5.64
N MET A 323 9.49 15.00 6.46
CA MET A 323 9.36 14.97 7.91
C MET A 323 9.86 16.28 8.51
N LEU A 324 8.93 17.05 9.08
CA LEU A 324 9.20 18.39 9.59
C LEU A 324 9.48 18.41 11.10
N GLY A 325 8.82 17.53 11.87
CA GLY A 325 9.08 17.39 13.31
C GLY A 325 8.50 16.15 13.98
N GLY A 326 7.31 15.69 13.55
CA GLY A 326 6.66 14.48 14.07
C GLY A 326 6.40 13.44 12.98
N ASP A 327 5.61 13.83 11.99
CA ASP A 327 5.10 12.91 10.95
C ASP A 327 5.74 13.19 9.58
N GLY A 328 5.48 12.32 8.62
CA GLY A 328 5.97 12.41 7.23
C GLY A 328 5.69 11.15 6.40
N GLN A 329 4.59 10.46 6.71
CA GLN A 329 4.23 9.16 6.11
C GLN A 329 3.30 9.36 4.89
N PRO A 330 3.32 8.43 3.92
CA PRO A 330 2.38 8.46 2.80
C PRO A 330 0.96 8.10 3.26
N TRP A 331 0.83 7.15 4.17
CA TRP A 331 -0.42 6.58 4.64
C TRP A 331 -0.57 6.78 6.15
N ASP A 332 -1.76 7.16 6.60
CA ASP A 332 -2.07 7.26 8.03
C ASP A 332 -3.50 6.81 8.35
N PHE A 333 -3.60 5.97 9.39
CA PHE A 333 -4.83 5.74 10.13
C PHE A 333 -4.79 6.65 11.37
N ASP A 334 -5.25 7.91 11.25
CA ASP A 334 -5.22 8.85 12.37
C ASP A 334 -6.31 8.50 13.42
N ILE A 335 -6.55 9.41 14.36
CA ILE A 335 -7.37 9.25 15.54
C ILE A 335 -8.80 8.82 15.18
N GLU A 336 -9.27 7.78 15.87
CA GLU A 336 -10.62 7.20 15.70
C GLU A 336 -10.88 6.74 14.24
N VAL A 337 -9.86 6.27 13.52
CA VAL A 337 -10.08 5.56 12.24
C VAL A 337 -10.36 4.08 12.48
N HIS A 338 -11.47 3.59 11.94
CA HIS A 338 -11.98 2.22 12.18
C HIS A 338 -12.39 1.49 10.91
N ASP A 339 -12.30 0.16 10.95
CA ASP A 339 -12.78 -0.74 9.89
C ASP A 339 -12.26 -0.38 8.48
N SER A 340 -11.11 0.29 8.39
CA SER A 340 -10.62 0.96 7.17
C SER A 340 -9.42 0.23 6.55
N ILE A 341 -9.20 0.43 5.25
CA ILE A 341 -8.28 -0.38 4.43
C ILE A 341 -7.37 0.52 3.58
N TYR A 342 -6.06 0.30 3.65
CA TYR A 342 -5.12 0.65 2.56
C TYR A 342 -4.81 -0.62 1.78
N GLN A 343 -5.12 -0.64 0.48
CA GLN A 343 -4.81 -1.78 -0.41
C GLN A 343 -4.30 -1.38 -1.80
N TYR A 344 -3.39 -2.16 -2.37
CA TYR A 344 -2.91 -1.96 -3.76
C TYR A 344 -2.20 -0.61 -4.00
N ASN A 345 -1.76 0.08 -2.94
CA ASN A 345 -1.09 1.38 -3.04
C ASN A 345 0.43 1.23 -3.20
N TYR A 346 1.06 2.25 -3.77
CA TYR A 346 2.51 2.35 -3.98
C TYR A 346 3.08 3.58 -3.28
N SER A 347 4.15 3.42 -2.49
CA SER A 347 4.85 4.54 -1.86
C SER A 347 6.36 4.47 -2.01
N TYR A 348 7.01 5.63 -2.15
CA TYR A 348 8.47 5.73 -2.20
C TYR A 348 9.02 7.05 -1.65
N ASN A 349 10.25 7.02 -1.13
CA ASN A 349 11.02 8.17 -0.61
C ASN A 349 10.38 8.98 0.54
N ASN A 350 9.20 8.63 1.06
CA ASN A 350 8.55 9.38 2.14
C ASN A 350 9.40 9.33 3.42
N GLU A 351 9.56 10.45 4.11
CA GLU A 351 10.61 10.60 5.12
C GLU A 351 10.28 9.98 6.48
N GLY A 352 9.00 10.02 6.87
CA GLY A 352 8.53 9.57 8.18
C GLY A 352 8.39 8.06 8.33
N GLY A 353 8.34 7.30 7.23
CA GLY A 353 8.02 5.88 7.21
C GLY A 353 7.01 5.51 6.12
N THR A 354 6.43 4.31 6.22
CA THR A 354 5.40 3.80 5.31
C THR A 354 3.99 4.03 5.83
N LEU A 355 3.74 3.81 7.13
CA LEU A 355 2.40 3.91 7.71
C LEU A 355 2.47 4.50 9.11
N LEU A 356 1.65 5.52 9.35
CA LEU A 356 1.32 6.04 10.68
C LEU A 356 0.01 5.38 11.16
N VAL A 357 -0.07 5.11 12.47
CA VAL A 357 -1.28 4.63 13.14
C VAL A 357 -1.40 5.32 14.48
N MET A 358 -2.44 6.14 14.63
CA MET A 358 -2.67 6.97 15.80
C MET A 358 -3.64 6.33 16.79
N ASN A 359 -4.04 7.13 17.80
CA ASN A 359 -4.77 6.67 18.98
C ASN A 359 -6.21 6.28 18.63
N ASN A 360 -6.78 5.37 19.43
CA ASN A 360 -8.16 4.91 19.31
C ASN A 360 -8.55 4.32 17.94
N THR A 361 -7.59 3.97 17.09
CA THR A 361 -7.82 3.22 15.85
C THR A 361 -8.28 1.79 16.15
N ASN A 362 -9.05 1.12 15.26
CA ASN A 362 -9.34 -0.31 15.44
C ASN A 362 -9.80 -1.03 14.17
N ASN A 363 -9.46 -2.31 14.04
CA ASN A 363 -9.89 -3.21 12.96
C ASN A 363 -9.47 -2.71 11.56
N ASN A 364 -8.34 -2.00 11.49
CA ASN A 364 -7.82 -1.47 10.23
C ASN A 364 -6.90 -2.48 9.53
N ILE A 365 -6.82 -2.40 8.21
CA ILE A 365 -6.12 -3.35 7.34
C ILE A 365 -5.14 -2.60 6.44
N PHE A 366 -3.87 -3.01 6.45
CA PHE A 366 -2.86 -2.59 5.50
C PHE A 366 -2.42 -3.82 4.69
N ARG A 367 -2.92 -3.96 3.45
CA ARG A 367 -2.71 -5.19 2.65
C ARG A 367 -2.31 -4.96 1.21
N TYR A 368 -1.57 -5.89 0.61
CA TYR A 368 -1.22 -5.81 -0.82
C TYR A 368 -0.66 -4.43 -1.21
N ASN A 369 0.12 -3.75 -0.37
CA ASN A 369 0.78 -2.50 -0.70
C ASN A 369 2.28 -2.73 -0.96
N ILE A 370 2.89 -1.87 -1.77
CA ILE A 370 4.34 -1.86 -2.01
C ILE A 370 4.91 -0.55 -1.47
N SER A 371 5.81 -0.65 -0.49
CA SER A 371 6.69 0.44 -0.08
C SER A 371 8.09 0.19 -0.64
N GLN A 372 8.55 1.09 -1.51
CA GLN A 372 9.87 1.05 -2.12
C GLN A 372 10.71 2.23 -1.62
N ASN A 373 11.67 1.96 -0.74
CA ASN A 373 12.61 2.99 -0.26
C ASN A 373 11.94 4.24 0.34
N ASP A 374 10.74 4.10 0.92
CA ASP A 374 10.35 5.01 2.00
C ASP A 374 11.49 5.04 3.02
N LYS A 375 11.84 6.24 3.50
CA LYS A 375 12.80 6.42 4.58
C LYS A 375 12.11 5.98 5.87
N ASP A 376 12.75 6.23 7.00
CA ASP A 376 12.31 5.60 8.24
C ASP A 376 12.62 6.40 9.49
N ALA A 377 12.50 7.72 9.44
CA ALA A 377 12.79 8.54 10.60
C ALA A 377 12.01 8.10 11.87
N ASN A 378 10.77 7.60 11.72
CA ASN A 378 9.97 6.96 12.77
C ASN A 378 9.83 5.42 12.65
N GLY A 379 10.62 4.76 11.79
CA GLY A 379 10.45 3.35 11.41
C GLY A 379 9.61 3.15 10.15
N VAL A 380 9.40 1.89 9.72
CA VAL A 380 8.44 1.58 8.62
C VAL A 380 7.01 1.83 9.08
N PHE A 381 6.66 1.29 10.25
CA PHE A 381 5.35 1.44 10.87
C PHE A 381 5.51 2.25 12.15
N HIS A 382 4.98 3.46 12.17
CA HIS A 382 4.91 4.30 13.36
C HIS A 382 3.56 4.06 14.05
N LEU A 383 3.53 3.23 15.10
CA LEU A 383 2.30 2.94 15.84
C LEU A 383 2.30 3.63 17.20
N VAL A 384 1.42 4.62 17.36
CA VAL A 384 1.28 5.42 18.58
C VAL A 384 0.37 4.69 19.61
N ASN A 385 0.46 5.11 20.88
CA ASN A 385 -0.22 4.47 21.99
C ASN A 385 -1.70 4.87 22.10
N GLY A 386 -2.60 3.95 21.77
CA GLY A 386 -4.04 4.14 21.98
C GLY A 386 -4.95 3.27 21.11
N GLY A 387 -4.43 2.67 20.04
CA GLY A 387 -5.22 1.83 19.13
C GLY A 387 -5.54 0.41 19.64
N GLY A 388 -6.42 -0.25 18.89
CA GLY A 388 -6.80 -1.66 18.95
C GLY A 388 -6.10 -2.49 17.85
N ASN A 389 -6.84 -3.32 17.11
CA ASN A 389 -6.24 -4.28 16.17
C ASN A 389 -5.86 -3.64 14.83
N LEU A 390 -4.66 -3.96 14.35
CA LEU A 390 -4.17 -3.68 12.99
C LEU A 390 -3.74 -4.98 12.31
N TYR A 391 -4.24 -5.23 11.10
CA TYR A 391 -3.84 -6.40 10.29
C TYR A 391 -2.97 -5.92 9.13
N VAL A 392 -1.72 -6.38 9.09
CA VAL A 392 -0.72 -6.04 8.08
C VAL A 392 -0.38 -7.29 7.30
N TYR A 393 -0.89 -7.46 6.08
CA TYR A 393 -0.67 -8.70 5.33
C TYR A 393 -0.46 -8.60 3.83
N ASN A 394 0.29 -9.54 3.25
CA ASN A 394 0.56 -9.60 1.82
C ASN A 394 1.21 -8.31 1.25
N ASN A 395 1.94 -7.53 2.06
CA ASN A 395 2.66 -6.33 1.59
C ASN A 395 4.11 -6.65 1.17
N ILE A 396 4.72 -5.77 0.37
CA ILE A 396 6.18 -5.71 0.20
C ILE A 396 6.70 -4.45 0.87
N ILE A 397 7.66 -4.62 1.79
CA ILE A 397 8.47 -3.55 2.35
C ILE A 397 9.89 -3.72 1.80
N TYR A 398 10.28 -2.87 0.86
CA TYR A 398 11.56 -2.93 0.17
C TYR A 398 12.48 -1.77 0.59
N ARG A 399 13.64 -2.11 1.12
CA ARG A 399 14.70 -1.18 1.51
C ARG A 399 16.02 -1.58 0.87
N SER A 400 16.65 -0.63 0.17
CA SER A 400 17.99 -0.73 -0.41
C SER A 400 18.89 0.48 -0.10
N GLY A 401 18.44 1.39 0.77
CA GLY A 401 19.17 2.59 1.18
C GLY A 401 19.83 2.47 2.55
N THR A 402 19.99 3.61 3.23
CA THR A 402 20.66 3.74 4.53
C THR A 402 19.73 3.62 5.73
N GLN A 403 18.49 3.14 5.54
CA GLN A 403 17.49 2.96 6.60
C GLN A 403 18.05 2.15 7.79
N ASN A 404 17.74 2.58 9.02
CA ASN A 404 18.31 1.99 10.25
C ASN A 404 17.32 1.83 11.42
N LYS A 405 16.08 2.29 11.28
CA LYS A 405 15.00 2.08 12.25
C LYS A 405 14.23 0.80 11.94
N ALA A 406 13.32 0.46 12.84
CA ALA A 406 12.67 -0.83 12.83
C ALA A 406 11.77 -1.06 11.60
N LEU A 407 11.79 -2.29 11.08
CA LEU A 407 10.88 -2.72 10.00
C LEU A 407 9.48 -3.03 10.48
N THR A 408 9.31 -3.31 11.78
CA THR A 408 8.06 -3.75 12.40
C THR A 408 7.96 -3.22 13.81
N HIS A 409 6.74 -2.90 14.25
CA HIS A 409 6.46 -2.32 15.56
C HIS A 409 5.08 -2.72 16.08
N ALA A 410 4.80 -2.45 17.35
CA ALA A 410 3.47 -2.61 17.95
C ALA A 410 3.16 -1.39 18.82
N SER A 411 1.88 -1.01 18.90
CA SER A 411 1.45 -0.06 19.92
C SER A 411 1.47 -0.70 21.32
N ASN A 412 1.48 0.12 22.37
CA ASN A 412 1.39 -0.39 23.75
C ASN A 412 -0.04 -0.74 24.21
N THR A 413 -1.04 -0.70 23.33
CA THR A 413 -2.47 -0.87 23.67
C THR A 413 -3.20 -1.89 22.79
N GLY A 414 -2.84 -1.98 21.51
CA GLY A 414 -3.50 -2.81 20.50
C GLY A 414 -2.74 -4.11 20.20
N MET A 415 -3.21 -4.85 19.18
CA MET A 415 -2.51 -6.00 18.60
C MET A 415 -2.17 -5.71 17.14
N VAL A 416 -0.95 -6.05 16.72
CA VAL A 416 -0.55 -6.04 15.30
C VAL A 416 -0.36 -7.47 14.80
N TYR A 417 -0.95 -7.79 13.66
CA TYR A 417 -0.84 -9.10 13.03
C TYR A 417 -0.08 -8.95 11.71
N TYR A 418 1.17 -9.41 11.68
CA TYR A 418 1.98 -9.45 10.46
C TYR A 418 1.85 -10.84 9.82
N THR A 419 1.21 -10.93 8.66
CA THR A 419 0.99 -12.22 7.96
C THR A 419 1.34 -12.12 6.48
N ASN A 420 1.99 -13.12 5.87
CA ASN A 420 2.28 -13.13 4.42
C ASN A 420 3.06 -11.92 3.87
N ASN A 421 3.75 -11.11 4.68
CA ASN A 421 4.49 -9.95 4.16
C ASN A 421 5.88 -10.35 3.67
N ILE A 422 6.43 -9.62 2.69
CA ILE A 422 7.85 -9.71 2.31
C ILE A 422 8.59 -8.49 2.85
N PHE A 423 9.51 -8.72 3.78
CA PHE A 423 10.47 -7.74 4.26
C PHE A 423 11.80 -7.94 3.51
N TYR A 424 12.03 -7.14 2.46
CA TYR A 424 13.28 -7.09 1.72
C TYR A 424 14.15 -5.98 2.33
N ASN A 425 15.13 -6.35 3.14
CA ASN A 425 15.92 -5.43 3.94
C ASN A 425 17.41 -5.45 3.57
N ALA A 426 17.80 -4.79 2.48
CA ALA A 426 19.22 -4.56 2.18
C ALA A 426 19.82 -3.36 2.95
N ALA A 427 19.08 -2.83 3.93
CA ALA A 427 19.51 -1.75 4.83
C ALA A 427 19.81 -2.30 6.25
N SER A 428 20.13 -1.44 7.21
CA SER A 428 20.64 -1.85 8.53
C SER A 428 19.57 -2.01 9.63
N GLY A 429 18.34 -1.52 9.39
CA GLY A 429 17.22 -1.62 10.33
C GLY A 429 16.84 -3.05 10.67
N GLN A 430 16.25 -3.29 11.84
CA GLN A 430 15.93 -4.64 12.34
C GLN A 430 14.46 -4.74 12.77
N TYR A 431 14.01 -5.91 13.24
CA TYR A 431 12.63 -6.13 13.68
C TYR A 431 12.51 -5.92 15.20
N THR A 432 11.34 -5.48 15.67
CA THR A 432 11.02 -5.50 17.11
C THR A 432 10.19 -6.74 17.47
N ASN A 433 10.18 -7.09 18.75
CA ASN A 433 9.34 -8.15 19.31
C ASN A 433 8.56 -7.58 20.50
N SER A 434 7.29 -7.94 20.61
CA SER A 434 6.39 -7.49 21.68
C SER A 434 5.29 -8.53 21.89
N PRO A 435 4.75 -8.71 23.11
CA PRO A 435 3.56 -9.53 23.33
C PRO A 435 2.30 -8.99 22.62
N ARG A 436 2.39 -7.79 22.03
CA ARG A 436 1.33 -7.11 21.27
C ARG A 436 1.47 -7.20 19.76
N MET A 437 2.37 -8.06 19.28
CA MET A 437 2.48 -8.40 17.86
C MET A 437 2.53 -9.90 17.66
N THR A 438 2.10 -10.34 16.49
CA THR A 438 2.29 -11.71 16.01
C THR A 438 2.87 -11.68 14.61
N TYR A 439 3.61 -12.74 14.27
CA TYR A 439 4.18 -12.98 12.96
C TYR A 439 3.81 -14.40 12.54
N ASP A 440 3.28 -14.55 11.33
CA ASP A 440 2.98 -15.85 10.76
C ASP A 440 3.16 -15.84 9.23
N HIS A 441 3.89 -16.80 8.67
CA HIS A 441 4.12 -16.94 7.22
C HIS A 441 4.73 -15.69 6.54
N ASN A 442 5.61 -14.93 7.21
CA ASN A 442 6.29 -13.80 6.58
C ASN A 442 7.64 -14.21 5.94
N SER A 443 8.02 -13.53 4.86
CA SER A 443 9.35 -13.64 4.27
C SER A 443 10.29 -12.55 4.79
N PHE A 444 11.51 -12.94 5.16
CA PHE A 444 12.54 -12.04 5.66
C PHE A 444 13.85 -12.22 4.87
N TYR A 445 14.31 -11.17 4.19
CA TYR A 445 15.51 -11.20 3.36
C TYR A 445 16.45 -10.01 3.62
N GLY A 446 17.74 -10.19 3.31
CA GLY A 446 18.77 -9.15 3.39
C GLY A 446 19.56 -9.13 4.71
N LEU A 447 20.04 -7.95 5.11
CA LEU A 447 21.01 -7.70 6.20
C LEU A 447 20.37 -7.73 7.60
N ASN A 448 19.62 -8.79 7.87
CA ASN A 448 18.97 -9.01 9.15
C ASN A 448 19.97 -9.66 10.12
N SER A 449 20.20 -9.05 11.29
CA SER A 449 21.01 -9.67 12.36
C SER A 449 20.25 -10.77 13.11
N GLY A 450 18.92 -10.75 12.98
CA GLY A 450 17.99 -11.80 13.39
C GLY A 450 16.62 -11.52 12.77
N VAL A 451 15.74 -12.51 12.79
CA VAL A 451 14.35 -12.40 12.30
C VAL A 451 13.37 -12.70 13.44
N PRO A 452 12.13 -12.21 13.39
CA PRO A 452 11.14 -12.46 14.43
C PRO A 452 10.85 -13.94 14.69
N SER A 453 10.24 -14.22 15.85
CA SER A 453 9.73 -15.55 16.21
C SER A 453 8.42 -15.88 15.47
N ASP A 454 8.49 -15.89 14.14
CA ASP A 454 7.46 -16.40 13.24
C ASP A 454 7.66 -17.92 13.06
N PRO A 455 6.65 -18.77 13.32
CA PRO A 455 6.77 -20.23 13.22
C PRO A 455 6.87 -20.72 11.77
N ASN A 456 6.30 -19.99 10.81
CA ASN A 456 6.18 -20.39 9.41
C ASN A 456 6.97 -19.48 8.44
N LYS A 457 7.91 -18.68 8.97
CA LYS A 457 8.75 -17.78 8.18
C LYS A 457 9.54 -18.46 7.09
N ILE A 458 9.77 -17.70 6.02
CA ILE A 458 10.76 -18.03 5.00
C ILE A 458 11.92 -17.04 5.09
N THR A 459 13.14 -17.56 5.26
CA THR A 459 14.38 -16.78 5.23
C THR A 459 15.17 -17.12 3.97
N GLY A 460 15.40 -16.12 3.12
CA GLY A 460 16.04 -16.32 1.82
C GLY A 460 15.57 -15.31 0.78
N ASN A 461 16.15 -15.35 -0.42
CA ASN A 461 15.80 -14.43 -1.49
C ASN A 461 14.35 -14.70 -1.97
N PRO A 462 13.46 -13.68 -2.03
CA PRO A 462 12.08 -13.85 -2.46
C PRO A 462 11.93 -14.23 -3.94
N GLY A 463 12.98 -14.13 -4.77
CA GLY A 463 12.90 -14.50 -6.18
C GLY A 463 12.15 -13.47 -7.04
N PHE A 464 12.24 -12.18 -6.69
CA PHE A 464 11.74 -11.08 -7.53
C PHE A 464 12.51 -10.95 -8.84
N PHE A 465 11.86 -10.46 -9.91
CA PHE A 465 12.52 -10.22 -11.21
C PHE A 465 13.52 -9.06 -11.18
N SER A 466 13.10 -7.88 -10.72
CA SER A 466 13.92 -6.66 -10.69
C SER A 466 13.39 -5.67 -9.64
N PRO A 467 13.46 -6.02 -8.34
CA PRO A 467 12.87 -5.19 -7.29
C PRO A 467 13.66 -3.88 -7.12
N GLY A 468 12.98 -2.81 -6.72
CA GLY A 468 13.60 -1.49 -6.53
C GLY A 468 13.70 -0.63 -7.80
N THR A 469 13.17 -1.08 -8.95
CA THR A 469 13.21 -0.32 -10.21
C THR A 469 11.89 0.41 -10.54
N ALA A 470 10.88 0.34 -9.68
CA ALA A 470 9.60 0.97 -9.94
C ALA A 470 9.69 2.49 -9.74
N THR A 471 8.97 3.26 -10.57
CA THR A 471 8.85 4.72 -10.50
C THR A 471 7.41 5.16 -10.20
N GLY A 472 6.53 4.22 -9.85
CA GLY A 472 5.09 4.39 -9.73
C GLY A 472 4.38 3.02 -9.74
N LEU A 473 3.09 3.01 -9.40
CA LEU A 473 2.24 1.82 -9.29
C LEU A 473 2.23 0.99 -10.58
N ALA A 474 2.08 1.66 -11.72
CA ALA A 474 2.04 1.03 -13.04
C ALA A 474 3.37 0.37 -13.49
N SER A 475 4.45 0.54 -12.71
CA SER A 475 5.80 0.05 -13.02
C SER A 475 6.32 -1.01 -12.03
N ALA A 476 5.46 -1.50 -11.13
CA ALA A 476 5.83 -2.42 -10.05
C ALA A 476 6.16 -3.85 -10.49
N ASP A 477 6.13 -4.19 -11.78
CA ASP A 477 6.35 -5.54 -12.32
C ASP A 477 7.64 -6.23 -11.85
N GLY A 478 8.67 -5.45 -11.50
CA GLY A 478 9.90 -5.97 -10.90
C GLY A 478 9.71 -6.71 -9.56
N TYR A 479 8.57 -6.52 -8.90
CA TYR A 479 8.17 -7.19 -7.65
C TYR A 479 7.35 -8.47 -7.84
N LYS A 480 7.05 -8.88 -9.07
CA LYS A 480 6.45 -10.20 -9.33
C LYS A 480 7.42 -11.31 -8.93
N LEU A 481 6.89 -12.43 -8.46
CA LEU A 481 7.66 -13.62 -8.10
C LEU A 481 7.99 -14.43 -9.37
N ALA A 482 9.26 -14.83 -9.52
CA ALA A 482 9.64 -15.83 -10.51
C ALA A 482 9.09 -17.21 -10.12
N GLN A 483 8.85 -18.10 -11.10
CA GLN A 483 8.28 -19.44 -10.88
C GLN A 483 9.07 -20.31 -9.89
N THR A 484 10.37 -20.04 -9.69
CA THR A 484 11.25 -20.74 -8.73
C THR A 484 11.29 -20.05 -7.35
N SER A 485 10.41 -19.09 -7.09
CA SER A 485 10.35 -18.38 -5.81
C SER A 485 9.94 -19.34 -4.68
N PRO A 486 10.60 -19.29 -3.50
CA PRO A 486 10.17 -20.05 -2.33
C PRO A 486 8.88 -19.51 -1.70
N LEU A 487 8.34 -18.40 -2.20
CA LEU A 487 7.18 -17.69 -1.63
C LEU A 487 5.86 -18.04 -2.31
N ILE A 488 5.91 -18.80 -3.41
CA ILE A 488 4.72 -19.28 -4.11
C ILE A 488 4.13 -20.47 -3.35
N ASN A 489 2.81 -20.48 -3.15
CA ASN A 489 2.08 -21.50 -2.40
C ASN A 489 2.60 -21.68 -0.95
N ALA A 490 3.04 -20.59 -0.32
CA ALA A 490 3.72 -20.59 0.97
C ALA A 490 3.05 -19.72 2.06
N GLY A 491 1.95 -19.03 1.74
CA GLY A 491 1.24 -18.12 2.64
C GLY A 491 0.06 -18.74 3.38
N ALA A 492 -0.35 -18.09 4.47
CA ALA A 492 -1.58 -18.39 5.20
C ALA A 492 -2.83 -17.91 4.44
N VAL A 493 -3.92 -18.67 4.53
CA VAL A 493 -5.23 -18.28 4.01
C VAL A 493 -5.82 -17.16 4.88
N VAL A 494 -6.06 -15.99 4.28
CA VAL A 494 -6.68 -14.83 4.93
C VAL A 494 -8.10 -14.65 4.40
N ALA A 495 -9.10 -14.71 5.28
CA ALA A 495 -10.49 -14.49 4.90
C ALA A 495 -10.77 -13.01 4.58
N GLY A 496 -11.62 -12.75 3.59
CA GLY A 496 -12.00 -11.37 3.21
C GLY A 496 -10.87 -10.55 2.58
N ASN A 497 -9.84 -11.20 2.02
CA ASN A 497 -8.62 -10.63 1.45
C ASN A 497 -8.79 -9.63 0.28
N GLY A 498 -10.01 -9.40 -0.22
CA GLY A 498 -10.30 -8.51 -1.36
C GLY A 498 -10.50 -9.25 -2.69
N GLY A 499 -10.09 -10.53 -2.77
CA GLY A 499 -10.26 -11.38 -3.95
C GLY A 499 -9.27 -11.13 -5.09
N LEU A 500 -8.46 -10.07 -5.02
CA LEU A 500 -7.44 -9.71 -6.00
C LEU A 500 -6.08 -9.42 -5.35
N ASP A 501 -4.99 -9.72 -6.05
CA ASP A 501 -3.63 -9.28 -5.73
C ASP A 501 -3.36 -7.84 -6.23
N TYR A 502 -2.15 -7.32 -6.03
CA TYR A 502 -1.75 -5.98 -6.48
C TYR A 502 -1.82 -5.77 -8.01
N PHE A 503 -1.64 -6.85 -8.77
CA PHE A 503 -1.60 -6.84 -10.23
C PHE A 503 -2.96 -7.20 -10.86
N GLY A 504 -4.02 -7.34 -10.05
CA GLY A 504 -5.36 -7.68 -10.50
C GLY A 504 -5.58 -9.18 -10.78
N ASN A 505 -4.69 -10.06 -10.33
CA ASN A 505 -4.89 -11.50 -10.43
C ASN A 505 -5.87 -12.00 -9.36
N PRO A 506 -6.71 -13.01 -9.66
CA PRO A 506 -7.64 -13.58 -8.69
C PRO A 506 -6.92 -14.35 -7.57
N LEU A 507 -7.45 -14.22 -6.35
CA LEU A 507 -6.99 -14.94 -5.15
C LEU A 507 -7.94 -16.09 -4.78
N TYR A 508 -7.50 -17.30 -4.45
CA TYR A 508 -6.13 -17.84 -4.51
C TYR A 508 -5.99 -18.86 -5.65
N ASN A 509 -4.79 -19.02 -6.19
CA ASN A 509 -4.43 -20.06 -7.16
C ASN A 509 -3.74 -21.25 -6.46
N GLY A 510 -4.49 -21.90 -5.56
CA GLY A 510 -4.00 -23.00 -4.73
C GLY A 510 -3.82 -22.56 -3.28
N VAL A 511 -2.62 -22.76 -2.73
CA VAL A 511 -2.20 -22.15 -1.45
C VAL A 511 -1.77 -20.71 -1.74
N PRO A 512 -2.07 -19.73 -0.87
CA PRO A 512 -1.70 -18.34 -1.07
C PRO A 512 -0.20 -18.13 -1.31
N ASP A 513 0.15 -17.09 -2.04
CA ASP A 513 1.52 -16.60 -2.10
C ASP A 513 1.82 -15.62 -0.95
N ILE A 514 3.09 -15.55 -0.53
CA ILE A 514 3.60 -14.52 0.38
C ILE A 514 3.92 -13.27 -0.46
N GLY A 515 3.44 -12.10 -0.05
CA GLY A 515 3.65 -10.82 -0.72
C GLY A 515 2.45 -10.37 -1.57
N VAL A 516 2.71 -9.44 -2.49
CA VAL A 516 1.66 -8.68 -3.20
C VAL A 516 1.17 -9.34 -4.50
N PHE A 517 1.78 -10.45 -4.92
CA PHE A 517 1.57 -11.12 -6.20
C PHE A 517 1.18 -12.58 -6.00
N GLU A 518 0.15 -13.04 -6.71
CA GLU A 518 -0.31 -14.42 -6.72
C GLU A 518 -0.01 -15.08 -8.06
N PHE A 519 0.91 -16.05 -8.06
CA PHE A 519 1.38 -16.74 -9.25
C PHE A 519 0.26 -17.58 -9.90
N GLN A 520 -0.18 -17.15 -11.08
CA GLN A 520 -1.28 -17.79 -11.85
C GLN A 520 -0.86 -19.05 -12.64
N GLY A 521 0.40 -19.49 -12.53
CA GLY A 521 0.90 -20.69 -13.20
C GLY A 521 0.77 -21.94 -12.33
N THR A 522 1.16 -23.09 -12.88
CA THR A 522 1.31 -24.33 -12.12
C THR A 522 2.74 -24.49 -11.59
N ILE A 523 2.90 -24.68 -10.29
CA ILE A 523 4.16 -25.15 -9.71
C ILE A 523 4.25 -26.67 -9.90
N THR A 524 5.22 -27.11 -10.69
CA THR A 524 5.58 -28.53 -10.77
C THR A 524 6.50 -28.84 -9.60
N PRO A 525 6.22 -29.86 -8.76
CA PRO A 525 7.14 -30.24 -7.68
C PRO A 525 8.53 -30.58 -8.23
N PRO A 526 9.63 -30.20 -7.54
CA PRO A 526 10.97 -30.60 -7.95
C PRO A 526 11.09 -32.12 -8.07
N VAL A 527 11.57 -32.60 -9.21
CA VAL A 527 11.78 -34.04 -9.43
C VAL A 527 12.92 -34.50 -8.54
N THR A 528 12.69 -35.50 -7.68
CA THR A 528 13.78 -36.16 -6.94
C THR A 528 14.65 -36.92 -7.93
N LEU A 529 15.89 -36.46 -8.11
CA LEU A 529 16.90 -37.07 -8.97
C LEU A 529 17.61 -38.24 -8.28
N PHE A 530 17.80 -38.15 -6.96
CA PHE A 530 18.40 -39.19 -6.12
C PHE A 530 18.04 -38.96 -4.65
N GLN A 531 17.93 -40.05 -3.89
CA GLN A 531 17.86 -40.00 -2.42
C GLN A 531 18.49 -41.26 -1.82
N ASP A 532 19.07 -41.12 -0.63
CA ASP A 532 19.59 -42.24 0.17
C ASP A 532 19.58 -41.86 1.66
N ASP A 533 18.92 -42.68 2.48
CA ASP A 533 18.85 -42.56 3.94
C ASP A 533 19.67 -43.66 4.65
N PHE A 534 20.34 -44.54 3.89
CA PHE A 534 21.13 -45.67 4.39
C PHE A 534 20.39 -46.63 5.35
N GLU A 535 19.06 -46.51 5.51
CA GLU A 535 18.27 -47.31 6.47
C GLU A 535 18.14 -48.79 6.05
N ASP A 536 18.45 -49.09 4.78
CA ASP A 536 18.63 -50.44 4.25
C ASP A 536 19.98 -51.09 4.66
N ASN A 537 20.76 -50.41 5.51
CA ASN A 537 22.02 -50.84 6.10
C ASN A 537 23.13 -51.13 5.07
N ASN A 538 23.11 -50.45 3.91
CA ASN A 538 24.21 -50.52 2.95
C ASN A 538 24.43 -49.17 2.24
N TYR A 539 25.42 -49.12 1.33
CA TYR A 539 25.73 -47.94 0.52
C TYR A 539 25.79 -48.32 -0.98
N SER A 540 24.93 -49.23 -1.42
CA SER A 540 24.90 -49.70 -2.81
C SER A 540 24.60 -48.54 -3.76
N GLY A 541 25.38 -48.47 -4.85
CA GLY A 541 25.32 -47.35 -5.79
C GLY A 541 26.33 -46.23 -5.50
N TRP A 542 26.90 -46.17 -4.30
CA TRP A 542 28.03 -45.28 -4.01
C TRP A 542 29.36 -45.91 -4.41
N THR A 543 30.21 -45.12 -5.05
CA THR A 543 31.61 -45.46 -5.29
C THR A 543 32.50 -44.73 -4.30
N THR A 544 33.38 -45.45 -3.62
CA THR A 544 34.34 -44.87 -2.66
C THR A 544 35.74 -44.77 -3.25
N SER A 545 36.52 -43.79 -2.78
CA SER A 545 37.94 -43.61 -3.15
C SER A 545 38.71 -43.10 -1.95
N GLY A 546 39.61 -43.93 -1.43
CA GLY A 546 40.29 -43.69 -0.15
C GLY A 546 39.36 -43.79 1.05
N GLY A 547 39.91 -43.68 2.25
CA GLY A 547 39.18 -43.83 3.51
C GLY A 547 38.87 -45.28 3.90
N ALA A 548 38.04 -45.42 4.93
CA ALA A 548 37.46 -46.67 5.41
C ALA A 548 35.98 -46.38 5.68
N TRP A 549 35.07 -47.12 5.04
CA TRP A 549 33.66 -46.80 4.93
C TRP A 549 32.76 -47.93 5.40
N SER A 550 31.75 -47.60 6.20
CA SER A 550 30.70 -48.50 6.69
C SER A 550 29.39 -47.73 6.87
N VAL A 551 28.26 -48.43 6.96
CA VAL A 551 27.03 -47.85 7.51
C VAL A 551 26.98 -48.21 8.98
N GLU A 552 26.80 -47.19 9.83
CA GLU A 552 26.79 -47.33 11.29
C GLU A 552 25.51 -46.72 11.87
N ASP A 553 25.11 -47.21 13.05
CA ASP A 553 23.97 -46.70 13.79
C ASP A 553 24.36 -45.47 14.65
N ASP A 554 23.54 -44.42 14.60
CA ASP A 554 23.63 -43.19 15.39
C ASP A 554 22.23 -42.71 15.83
N GLY A 555 21.28 -43.65 16.00
CA GLY A 555 19.85 -43.39 16.12
C GLY A 555 19.10 -43.45 14.78
N THR A 556 19.78 -43.08 13.70
CA THR A 556 19.52 -43.44 12.30
C THR A 556 20.77 -44.12 11.72
N LYS A 557 20.64 -44.79 10.59
CA LYS A 557 21.77 -45.37 9.87
C LYS A 557 22.46 -44.31 9.03
N ALA A 558 23.78 -44.22 9.14
CA ALA A 558 24.53 -43.20 8.42
C ALA A 558 25.80 -43.78 7.79
N LEU A 559 26.07 -43.38 6.54
CA LEU A 559 27.33 -43.66 5.87
C LEU A 559 28.46 -42.95 6.62
N THR A 560 29.33 -43.75 7.21
CA THR A 560 30.38 -43.34 8.14
C THR A 560 31.75 -43.57 7.52
N GLN A 561 32.64 -42.61 7.70
CA GLN A 561 34.04 -42.70 7.31
C GLN A 561 34.95 -42.50 8.54
N THR A 562 35.95 -43.38 8.68
CA THR A 562 36.75 -43.51 9.92
C THR A 562 38.27 -43.36 9.74
N SER A 563 38.77 -43.19 8.51
CA SER A 563 40.21 -43.00 8.28
C SER A 563 40.67 -41.58 8.64
N MET A 564 41.59 -41.47 9.60
CA MET A 564 42.29 -40.21 9.92
C MET A 564 43.47 -39.91 8.97
N SER A 565 43.59 -40.60 7.83
CA SER A 565 44.68 -40.40 6.86
C SER A 565 44.17 -40.26 5.43
N GLY A 566 44.71 -39.26 4.73
CA GLY A 566 44.48 -39.01 3.30
C GLY A 566 43.13 -38.36 2.97
N GLU A 567 42.87 -38.23 1.67
CA GLU A 567 41.56 -37.84 1.11
C GLU A 567 40.66 -39.08 1.04
N ALA A 568 39.41 -38.93 1.48
CA ALA A 568 38.37 -39.95 1.40
C ALA A 568 37.15 -39.37 0.70
N LEU A 569 36.71 -40.03 -0.37
CA LEU A 569 35.55 -39.65 -1.18
C LEU A 569 34.52 -40.79 -1.19
N ALA A 570 33.23 -40.45 -1.16
CA ALA A 570 32.13 -41.31 -1.59
C ALA A 570 31.24 -40.51 -2.55
N TYR A 571 30.90 -41.06 -3.72
CA TYR A 571 30.15 -40.34 -4.76
C TYR A 571 29.16 -41.23 -5.52
N THR A 572 28.08 -40.62 -6.00
CA THR A 572 26.93 -41.30 -6.64
C THR A 572 26.18 -40.35 -7.61
N GLY A 573 25.17 -40.85 -8.31
CA GLY A 573 24.34 -40.08 -9.23
C GLY A 573 24.89 -39.96 -10.66
N ASP A 574 24.27 -39.08 -11.44
CA ASP A 574 24.54 -38.90 -12.87
C ASP A 574 25.63 -37.84 -13.14
N ALA A 575 26.43 -38.03 -14.18
CA ALA A 575 27.43 -37.06 -14.62
C ALA A 575 26.84 -35.91 -15.46
N SER A 576 25.62 -36.06 -15.98
CA SER A 576 24.91 -35.07 -16.79
C SER A 576 24.21 -33.97 -15.99
N TRP A 577 24.10 -34.12 -14.66
CA TRP A 577 23.44 -33.11 -13.83
C TRP A 577 24.23 -31.79 -13.81
N THR A 578 23.55 -30.71 -14.21
CA THR A 578 24.13 -29.37 -14.32
C THR A 578 23.50 -28.42 -13.30
N ASN A 579 22.17 -28.40 -13.21
CA ASN A 579 21.40 -27.64 -12.22
C ASN A 579 20.65 -28.61 -11.32
N TYR A 580 20.69 -28.37 -10.00
CA TYR A 580 20.02 -29.17 -8.98
C TYR A 580 20.19 -28.54 -7.60
N THR A 581 19.35 -28.95 -6.66
CA THR A 581 19.61 -28.79 -5.21
C THR A 581 20.08 -30.12 -4.63
N TYR A 582 21.20 -30.11 -3.90
CA TYR A 582 21.73 -31.26 -3.16
C TYR A 582 21.82 -30.91 -1.67
N SER A 583 21.17 -31.69 -0.81
CA SER A 583 21.25 -31.61 0.65
C SER A 583 21.65 -32.94 1.28
N ALA A 584 22.29 -32.88 2.44
CA ALA A 584 22.48 -34.00 3.36
C ALA A 584 22.79 -33.51 4.78
N LYS A 585 22.48 -34.33 5.78
CA LYS A 585 22.97 -34.12 7.16
C LYS A 585 24.42 -34.58 7.25
N VAL A 586 25.27 -33.79 7.90
CA VAL A 586 26.70 -34.09 8.13
C VAL A 586 27.02 -33.95 9.61
N LYS A 587 27.78 -34.91 10.15
CA LYS A 587 28.23 -34.92 11.55
C LYS A 587 29.72 -35.25 11.61
N LEU A 588 30.54 -34.28 12.05
CA LEU A 588 31.96 -34.51 12.31
C LEU A 588 32.12 -35.34 13.58
N LEU A 589 33.02 -36.33 13.55
CA LEU A 589 33.26 -37.23 14.68
C LEU A 589 34.57 -36.92 15.44
N ASN A 590 35.44 -36.08 14.87
CA ASN A 590 36.70 -35.66 15.50
C ASN A 590 36.83 -34.13 15.56
N ALA A 591 37.51 -33.65 16.61
CA ALA A 591 37.94 -32.26 16.70
C ALA A 591 38.98 -31.91 15.62
N PHE A 592 38.96 -30.66 15.16
CA PHE A 592 39.70 -30.14 14.01
C PHE A 592 39.36 -30.85 12.69
N GLY A 593 38.20 -31.52 12.65
CA GLY A 593 37.69 -32.25 11.50
C GLY A 593 37.14 -31.37 10.37
N ASN A 594 36.96 -31.98 9.20
CA ASN A 594 36.31 -31.36 8.04
C ASN A 594 35.61 -32.39 7.17
N ALA A 595 34.39 -32.08 6.73
CA ALA A 595 33.58 -32.90 5.84
C ALA A 595 32.63 -32.00 5.03
N GLY A 596 32.39 -32.35 3.77
CA GLY A 596 31.56 -31.52 2.90
C GLY A 596 31.01 -32.20 1.67
N LEU A 597 29.91 -31.63 1.19
CA LEU A 597 29.20 -32.06 -0.02
C LEU A 597 30.06 -31.81 -1.25
N LEU A 598 30.26 -32.84 -2.07
CA LEU A 598 30.79 -32.74 -3.42
C LEU A 598 29.64 -32.54 -4.40
N PHE A 599 29.80 -31.63 -5.35
CA PHE A 599 28.83 -31.40 -6.41
C PHE A 599 29.53 -30.99 -7.71
N ARG A 600 28.85 -31.29 -8.82
CA ARG A 600 29.44 -31.45 -10.16
C ARG A 600 30.75 -32.26 -10.09
N TYR A 601 30.75 -33.39 -9.39
CA TYR A 601 31.90 -34.28 -9.34
C TYR A 601 32.07 -34.96 -10.70
N ALA A 602 33.08 -34.53 -11.46
CA ALA A 602 33.46 -35.16 -12.71
C ALA A 602 34.48 -36.28 -12.44
N ASP A 603 35.51 -35.98 -11.66
CA ASP A 603 36.55 -36.91 -11.24
C ASP A 603 37.31 -36.37 -9.99
N ALA A 604 38.23 -37.15 -9.43
CA ALA A 604 38.97 -36.78 -8.22
C ALA A 604 39.85 -35.51 -8.34
N SER A 605 40.08 -35.01 -9.56
CA SER A 605 40.80 -33.78 -9.88
C SER A 605 39.88 -32.59 -10.20
N ASN A 606 38.58 -32.82 -10.43
CA ASN A 606 37.64 -31.83 -10.94
C ASN A 606 36.25 -31.93 -10.26
N TYR A 607 35.97 -31.04 -9.31
CA TYR A 607 34.70 -30.96 -8.57
C TYR A 607 34.54 -29.62 -7.83
N TYR A 608 33.33 -29.30 -7.37
CA TYR A 608 33.12 -28.29 -6.33
C TYR A 608 32.85 -28.97 -4.98
N MET A 609 33.12 -28.27 -3.89
CA MET A 609 32.91 -28.78 -2.54
C MET A 609 32.46 -27.68 -1.59
N PHE A 610 31.41 -27.94 -0.82
CA PHE A 610 30.97 -27.09 0.30
C PHE A 610 31.10 -27.87 1.61
N ARG A 611 31.95 -27.42 2.52
CA ARG A 611 32.33 -28.17 3.73
C ARG A 611 32.18 -27.37 5.03
N LEU A 612 31.99 -28.10 6.13
CA LEU A 612 32.29 -27.61 7.47
C LEU A 612 33.76 -27.85 7.79
N ASN A 613 34.36 -26.93 8.53
CA ASN A 613 35.73 -27.00 9.03
C ASN A 613 35.76 -26.54 10.50
N ASP A 614 35.95 -27.50 11.41
CA ASP A 614 35.98 -27.30 12.86
C ASP A 614 37.18 -26.48 13.32
N SER A 615 38.30 -26.54 12.58
CA SER A 615 39.55 -25.87 12.98
C SER A 615 39.50 -24.33 12.95
N GLY A 616 38.38 -23.72 12.53
CA GLY A 616 38.22 -22.27 12.51
C GLY A 616 36.78 -21.77 12.48
N ASP A 617 35.80 -22.61 12.86
CA ASP A 617 34.37 -22.32 12.78
C ASP A 617 33.94 -21.78 11.41
N LYS A 618 34.21 -22.57 10.36
CA LYS A 618 33.96 -22.17 8.96
C LYS A 618 33.04 -23.10 8.19
N ALA A 619 32.19 -22.48 7.39
CA ALA A 619 31.63 -23.06 6.18
C ALA A 619 32.47 -22.56 4.98
N GLU A 620 32.99 -23.48 4.17
CA GLU A 620 33.96 -23.15 3.12
C GLU A 620 33.55 -23.74 1.78
N LEU A 621 33.58 -22.90 0.74
CA LEU A 621 33.29 -23.28 -0.64
C LEU A 621 34.58 -23.36 -1.46
N TYR A 622 34.80 -24.49 -2.12
CA TYR A 622 35.98 -24.77 -2.93
C TYR A 622 35.61 -25.17 -4.36
N LYS A 623 36.53 -24.87 -5.29
CA LYS A 623 36.59 -25.41 -6.66
C LYS A 623 37.89 -26.20 -6.80
N LYS A 624 37.84 -27.45 -7.26
CA LYS A 624 39.00 -28.24 -7.68
C LYS A 624 39.04 -28.28 -9.20
N THR A 625 40.19 -27.94 -9.77
CA THR A 625 40.41 -27.98 -11.22
C THR A 625 41.81 -28.50 -11.50
N ALA A 626 41.94 -29.52 -12.36
CA ALA A 626 43.20 -30.20 -12.66
C ALA A 626 43.99 -30.59 -11.39
N GLY A 627 43.28 -31.04 -10.35
CA GLY A 627 43.85 -31.50 -9.07
C GLY A 627 44.11 -30.39 -8.05
N THR A 628 44.14 -29.12 -8.47
CA THR A 628 44.37 -27.97 -7.58
C THR A 628 43.06 -27.57 -6.91
N LEU A 629 43.03 -27.59 -5.56
CA LEU A 629 41.85 -27.25 -4.75
C LEU A 629 41.95 -25.81 -4.25
N THR A 630 41.07 -24.93 -4.73
CA THR A 630 41.07 -23.48 -4.45
C THR A 630 39.82 -23.09 -3.67
N MET A 631 39.99 -22.41 -2.55
CA MET A 631 38.86 -21.82 -1.80
C MET A 631 38.36 -20.59 -2.56
N VAL A 632 37.06 -20.54 -2.84
CA VAL A 632 36.43 -19.44 -3.60
C VAL A 632 35.54 -18.55 -2.73
N SER A 633 35.05 -19.06 -1.60
CA SER A 633 34.32 -18.27 -0.59
C SER A 633 34.31 -18.98 0.77
N SER A 634 34.06 -18.24 1.85
CA SER A 634 33.90 -18.80 3.21
C SER A 634 33.01 -17.92 4.07
N ALA A 635 32.35 -18.51 5.06
CA ALA A 635 31.54 -17.83 6.07
C ALA A 635 31.86 -18.39 7.48
N ASN A 636 31.60 -17.60 8.52
CA ASN A 636 31.67 -18.08 9.90
C ASN A 636 30.41 -18.92 10.20
N VAL A 637 30.59 -20.09 10.80
CA VAL A 637 29.49 -20.89 11.39
C VAL A 637 30.07 -21.70 12.54
N ALA A 638 29.39 -21.73 13.68
CA ALA A 638 29.82 -22.57 14.79
C ALA A 638 29.77 -24.04 14.37
N VAL A 639 30.89 -24.75 14.50
CA VAL A 639 31.00 -26.18 14.25
C VAL A 639 31.14 -26.88 15.60
N THR A 640 30.48 -28.03 15.77
CA THR A 640 30.56 -28.79 17.02
C THR A 640 30.61 -30.28 16.69
N PRO A 641 31.75 -30.95 16.88
CA PRO A 641 31.88 -32.38 16.68
C PRO A 641 30.84 -33.14 17.52
N GLY A 642 30.24 -34.16 16.93
CA GLY A 642 29.12 -34.92 17.51
C GLY A 642 27.73 -34.34 17.25
N GLN A 643 27.59 -33.15 16.66
CA GLN A 643 26.28 -32.60 16.24
C GLN A 643 26.02 -32.84 14.75
N TRP A 644 24.74 -33.08 14.42
CA TRP A 644 24.25 -33.13 13.05
C TRP A 644 23.96 -31.72 12.53
N THR A 645 24.50 -31.38 11.36
CA THR A 645 24.21 -30.13 10.64
C THR A 645 23.76 -30.47 9.23
N GLU A 646 22.58 -30.01 8.82
CA GLU A 646 22.18 -30.07 7.41
C GLU A 646 23.08 -29.13 6.59
N LEU A 647 23.71 -29.66 5.55
CA LEU A 647 24.31 -28.87 4.48
C LEU A 647 23.41 -28.94 3.26
N LYS A 648 23.26 -27.83 2.53
CA LYS A 648 22.54 -27.76 1.27
C LYS A 648 23.27 -26.85 0.30
N VAL A 649 23.35 -27.27 -0.97
CA VAL A 649 23.81 -26.45 -2.09
C VAL A 649 22.74 -26.44 -3.18
N THR A 650 22.44 -25.26 -3.71
CA THR A 650 21.65 -25.09 -4.93
C THR A 650 22.58 -24.61 -6.02
N VAL A 651 22.58 -25.33 -7.14
CA VAL A 651 23.44 -25.10 -8.30
C VAL A 651 22.55 -24.69 -9.48
N SER A 652 22.73 -23.48 -10.00
CA SER A 652 21.95 -22.96 -11.13
C SER A 652 22.84 -22.14 -12.07
N GLY A 653 23.09 -22.68 -13.26
CA GLY A 653 24.00 -22.10 -14.25
C GLY A 653 25.43 -21.99 -13.72
N SER A 654 25.94 -20.76 -13.58
CA SER A 654 27.22 -20.47 -12.92
C SER A 654 27.10 -20.24 -11.42
N THR A 655 25.89 -20.09 -10.87
CA THR A 655 25.66 -19.70 -9.48
C THR A 655 25.57 -20.91 -8.57
N VAL A 656 26.28 -20.82 -7.44
CA VAL A 656 26.22 -21.74 -6.30
C VAL A 656 25.74 -20.96 -5.08
N THR A 657 24.64 -21.40 -4.49
CA THR A 657 24.15 -20.88 -3.20
C THR A 657 24.22 -21.99 -2.17
N ALA A 658 24.88 -21.75 -1.02
CA ALA A 658 25.16 -22.76 -0.01
C ALA A 658 24.63 -22.36 1.37
N PHE A 659 24.10 -23.35 2.08
CA PHE A 659 23.39 -23.23 3.35
C PHE A 659 23.92 -24.24 4.36
N ALA A 660 23.98 -23.85 5.64
CA ALA A 660 24.19 -24.77 6.76
C ALA A 660 23.15 -24.51 7.85
N GLY A 661 22.55 -25.58 8.40
CA GLY A 661 21.49 -25.47 9.41
C GLY A 661 20.30 -24.60 8.95
N GLY A 662 19.88 -24.76 7.69
CA GLY A 662 18.84 -23.96 7.04
C GLY A 662 19.22 -22.50 6.69
N THR A 663 20.34 -21.97 7.19
CA THR A 663 20.74 -20.57 6.95
C THR A 663 21.60 -20.43 5.70
N GLN A 664 21.29 -19.48 4.81
CA GLN A 664 22.13 -19.17 3.65
C GLN A 664 23.43 -18.50 4.11
N LEU A 665 24.58 -19.09 3.77
CA LEU A 665 25.90 -18.59 4.19
C LEU A 665 26.74 -18.04 3.04
N ILE A 666 26.61 -18.62 1.84
CA ILE A 666 27.42 -18.26 0.68
C ILE A 666 26.54 -18.17 -0.57
N GLN A 667 26.75 -17.14 -1.38
CA GLN A 667 26.34 -17.12 -2.78
C GLN A 667 27.57 -16.72 -3.62
N TRP A 668 27.87 -17.49 -4.66
CA TRP A 668 29.04 -17.29 -5.51
C TRP A 668 28.73 -17.68 -6.95
N ALA A 669 29.26 -16.93 -7.92
CA ALA A 669 29.11 -17.21 -9.34
C ALA A 669 30.46 -17.52 -9.98
N ASP A 670 30.57 -18.68 -10.62
CA ASP A 670 31.77 -19.10 -11.34
C ASP A 670 31.78 -18.50 -12.75
N THR A 671 32.65 -17.51 -12.99
CA THR A 671 32.82 -16.89 -14.31
C THR A 671 33.48 -17.82 -15.33
N ALA A 672 34.04 -18.96 -14.89
CA ALA A 672 34.68 -19.96 -15.74
C ALA A 672 34.29 -21.38 -15.29
N VAL A 673 32.97 -21.67 -15.31
CA VAL A 673 32.37 -22.94 -14.88
C VAL A 673 33.14 -24.15 -15.41
N GLN A 674 33.83 -24.86 -14.51
CA GLN A 674 34.55 -26.10 -14.78
C GLN A 674 34.68 -26.90 -13.47
N PRO A 675 34.09 -28.11 -13.37
CA PRO A 675 33.31 -28.81 -14.40
C PRO A 675 31.88 -28.23 -14.62
N ALA A 676 31.33 -28.45 -15.82
CA ALA A 676 30.02 -27.94 -16.23
C ALA A 676 28.83 -28.69 -15.60
N GLY A 677 29.02 -29.97 -15.30
CA GLY A 677 28.06 -30.86 -14.66
C GLY A 677 28.81 -32.01 -13.99
N GLY A 678 28.11 -32.83 -13.23
CA GLY A 678 28.70 -33.99 -12.58
C GLY A 678 27.92 -34.51 -11.38
N LYS A 679 28.42 -35.62 -10.86
CA LYS A 679 27.87 -36.40 -9.75
C LYS A 679 27.80 -35.61 -8.43
N ILE A 680 27.10 -36.18 -7.45
CA ILE A 680 27.16 -35.72 -6.06
C ILE A 680 28.07 -36.63 -5.23
N GLY A 681 28.44 -36.19 -4.03
CA GLY A 681 29.15 -37.02 -3.08
C GLY A 681 29.45 -36.33 -1.75
N ILE A 682 30.34 -36.92 -0.97
CA ILE A 682 30.94 -36.34 0.23
C ILE A 682 32.46 -36.53 0.21
N ARG A 683 33.18 -35.58 0.80
CA ARG A 683 34.64 -35.60 0.97
C ARG A 683 35.06 -35.28 2.40
N MET A 684 35.97 -36.09 2.91
CA MET A 684 36.74 -35.85 4.13
C MET A 684 38.24 -35.84 3.79
N HIS A 685 39.06 -35.20 4.63
CA HIS A 685 40.52 -35.32 4.55
C HIS A 685 41.14 -35.32 5.93
N SER A 686 41.83 -36.42 6.27
CA SER A 686 42.38 -36.69 7.61
C SER A 686 41.40 -36.39 8.75
N SER A 687 40.14 -36.75 8.54
CA SER A 687 39.01 -36.48 9.44
C SER A 687 38.05 -37.67 9.39
N THR A 688 37.20 -37.82 10.41
CA THR A 688 36.14 -38.81 10.51
C THR A 688 34.78 -38.11 10.59
N ALA A 689 33.80 -38.60 9.84
CA ALA A 689 32.48 -37.99 9.76
C ALA A 689 31.40 -38.98 9.30
N ARG A 690 30.14 -38.58 9.49
CA ARG A 690 28.93 -39.27 9.00
C ARG A 690 28.14 -38.39 8.04
N ILE A 691 27.49 -39.02 7.07
CA ILE A 691 26.46 -38.42 6.20
C ILE A 691 25.19 -39.25 6.25
N ASP A 692 24.04 -38.56 6.22
CA ASP A 692 22.69 -39.12 6.32
C ASP A 692 21.70 -38.19 5.57
N ASP A 693 20.48 -38.66 5.29
CA ASP A 693 19.41 -37.94 4.57
C ASP A 693 19.90 -37.29 3.26
N VAL A 694 20.61 -38.04 2.41
CA VAL A 694 21.08 -37.55 1.12
C VAL A 694 19.89 -37.36 0.19
N LYS A 695 19.74 -36.15 -0.37
CA LYS A 695 18.67 -35.83 -1.32
C LYS A 695 19.14 -34.89 -2.42
N VAL A 696 18.79 -35.21 -3.66
CA VAL A 696 19.01 -34.39 -4.85
C VAL A 696 17.69 -34.17 -5.56
N THR A 697 17.35 -32.92 -5.87
CA THR A 697 16.21 -32.53 -6.72
C THR A 697 16.67 -31.65 -7.86
N GLU A 698 15.88 -31.57 -8.93
CA GLU A 698 16.01 -30.51 -9.95
C GLU A 698 15.97 -29.09 -9.31
#